data_AF-A0A5N5L228-F1
#
_entry.id   AF-A0A5N5L228-F1
#
_cell.length_a   1.000
_cell.length_b   1.000
_cell.length_c   1.000
_cell.angle_alpha   90.00
_cell.angle_beta   90.00
_cell.angle_gamma   90.00
#
_symmetry.space_group_name_H-M   'P 1'
#
loop_
_entity.id
_entity.type
_entity.pdbx_description
1 polymer ?
#
loop_
_entity_poly.entity_id
_entity_poly.type
_entity_poly.pdbx_seq_one_letter_code
_entity_poly.pdbx_strand_id
1 'polypeptide(L)'
;MSILLMSSPRRARLVVAAICMTLLMVYLSYQTPSSYPDQITALPPDLTKADEPLSKLDYENDDSEKHVGGSEPADIIAPPHNNDVEPDLPPSTTTDAPEDEEEQIWPPTTTSESDPTEEAAETESPTPSPTCVGFESWMASKPGPESEGKRKFPFVRPPPECRTFKSLPLEALIERMRAVIKDPDLFRLFENSYPITLDTMVKWRGYANETDEETAESYQTDEELAYIITGDIDAMWLRDSASQIYSYLPLLTPSNALDSLASLWRGVINSHSRYINISPYCHSFQPPPESGIPPTHNAAFRHNNPNPSYDPQLVFDCKWELDSLASFLQISTAYYEATGDLAFFGKYSWLSAVKAAVTAAGAMRLGTYDEDGKVLPSAWTFTGWTNRGSETLTNDGLGNPVRENGMVRTAFRPSDDATIFQLLVPANMMWAKYLEEASVIMEQLDHEEAGSLANSMRSQAAGIRAGIERDAIVPHREFGEVFAYEVDGFGGANLMDDANVPSLLAMPLWNYSATAFPGARYDRGSKYAKEVSFEHDYDAVYRSTRAFVLSDANPYFAKGPVLSAVGGPHLGPGKAWPMAAIVAGLTAYEPASGLKDPTSEVERQLRMVLESTSGMGVVHETVNSWDDHVWTRPWFGWANGMFGELILRIEREEEALGLKGERSLLGRSWQ
;
A
#
# COMPACT_ATOMS: atom_id res chain seq x y z
N MET A 1 26.14 50.30 -10.18
CA MET A 1 25.80 51.73 -10.38
C MET A 1 24.46 52.00 -9.71
N SER A 2 24.46 52.39 -8.42
CA SER A 2 23.32 53.01 -7.70
C SER A 2 23.74 53.38 -6.26
N ILE A 3 24.75 54.22 -6.13
CA ILE A 3 24.96 55.06 -4.94
C ILE A 3 24.86 56.49 -5.43
N LEU A 4 23.63 56.96 -5.68
CA LEU A 4 23.37 58.36 -6.06
C LEU A 4 21.86 58.67 -6.00
N LEU A 5 21.18 58.32 -4.91
CA LEU A 5 19.78 58.70 -4.70
C LEU A 5 19.49 59.18 -3.27
N MET A 6 20.42 59.88 -2.63
CA MET A 6 20.13 60.60 -1.38
C MET A 6 20.83 61.97 -1.33
N SER A 7 20.47 62.87 -2.24
CA SER A 7 20.93 64.26 -2.20
C SER A 7 19.84 65.28 -1.86
N SER A 8 18.68 64.83 -1.36
CA SER A 8 17.63 65.74 -0.91
C SER A 8 17.04 65.29 0.44
N PRO A 9 17.13 66.10 1.51
CA PRO A 9 16.54 65.78 2.80
C PRO A 9 15.01 65.61 2.73
N ARG A 10 14.36 66.12 1.68
CA ARG A 10 12.92 65.90 1.44
C ARG A 10 12.61 64.48 0.97
N ARG A 11 13.46 63.87 0.14
CA ARG A 11 13.27 62.48 -0.34
C ARG A 11 13.53 61.45 0.74
N ALA A 12 14.55 61.67 1.59
CA ALA A 12 14.81 60.81 2.75
C ALA A 12 13.61 60.80 3.72
N ARG A 13 12.99 61.96 3.97
CA ARG A 13 11.78 62.05 4.80
C ARG A 13 10.57 61.35 4.19
N LEU A 14 10.41 61.40 2.87
CA LEU A 14 9.34 60.69 2.16
C LEU A 14 9.52 59.16 2.22
N VAL A 15 10.75 58.67 2.08
CA VAL A 15 11.04 57.23 2.17
C VAL A 15 10.84 56.73 3.61
N VAL A 16 11.30 57.48 4.61
CA VAL A 16 11.06 57.14 6.02
C VAL A 16 9.57 57.17 6.36
N ALA A 17 8.84 58.19 5.88
CA ALA A 17 7.39 58.26 6.07
C ALA A 17 6.66 57.09 5.41
N ALA A 18 7.06 56.68 4.21
CA ALA A 18 6.49 55.52 3.53
C ALA A 18 6.77 54.22 4.30
N ILE A 19 8.00 54.01 4.79
CA ILE A 19 8.35 52.84 5.60
C ILE A 19 7.55 52.81 6.90
N CYS A 20 7.41 53.95 7.59
CA CYS A 20 6.60 54.04 8.80
C CYS A 20 5.11 53.78 8.51
N MET A 21 4.57 54.26 7.40
CA MET A 21 3.17 53.99 7.03
C MET A 21 2.93 52.53 6.69
N THR A 22 3.88 51.87 6.01
CA THR A 22 3.79 50.44 5.71
C THR A 22 3.86 49.60 6.99
N LEU A 23 4.78 49.91 7.91
CA LEU A 23 4.88 49.23 9.19
C LEU A 23 3.63 49.45 10.06
N LEU A 24 3.04 50.65 10.01
CA LEU A 24 1.78 50.95 10.70
C LEU A 24 0.60 50.16 10.10
N MET A 25 0.52 50.05 8.77
CA MET A 25 -0.52 49.24 8.12
C MET A 25 -0.39 47.76 8.45
N VAL A 26 0.84 47.22 8.45
CA VAL A 26 1.10 45.82 8.86
C VAL A 26 0.71 45.61 10.33
N TYR A 27 1.07 46.54 11.21
CA TYR A 27 0.70 46.47 12.63
C TYR A 27 -0.82 46.52 12.84
N LEU A 28 -1.53 47.42 12.13
CA LEU A 28 -2.99 47.52 12.20
C LEU A 28 -3.69 46.31 11.59
N SER A 29 -3.16 45.70 10.52
CA SER A 29 -3.68 44.44 9.99
C SER A 29 -3.46 43.27 10.93
N TYR A 30 -2.41 43.31 11.75
CA TYR A 30 -2.13 42.28 12.76
C TYR A 30 -2.99 42.44 14.03
N GLN A 31 -3.42 43.67 14.34
CA GLN A 31 -4.25 43.97 15.51
C GLN A 31 -5.75 44.03 15.24
N THR A 32 -6.19 43.92 13.98
CA THR A 32 -7.61 43.84 13.65
C THR A 32 -8.05 42.37 13.73
N PRO A 33 -8.84 41.96 14.74
CA PRO A 33 -9.44 40.64 14.74
C PRO A 33 -10.35 40.50 13.52
N SER A 34 -10.29 39.35 12.85
CA SER A 34 -11.14 38.99 11.71
C SER A 34 -12.61 39.22 12.07
N SER A 35 -13.20 40.29 11.54
CA SER A 35 -14.63 40.54 11.64
C SER A 35 -15.35 39.75 10.54
N TYR A 36 -15.43 38.43 10.71
CA TYR A 36 -16.49 37.63 10.11
C TYR A 36 -17.42 37.20 11.25
N PRO A 37 -18.74 37.34 11.10
CA PRO A 37 -19.67 37.16 12.20
C PRO A 37 -19.73 35.70 12.64
N ASP A 38 -19.30 35.42 13.87
CA ASP A 38 -19.68 34.26 14.65
C ASP A 38 -21.20 34.30 14.90
N GLN A 39 -21.98 33.75 13.97
CA GLN A 39 -23.36 33.33 14.24
C GLN A 39 -23.55 31.89 13.79
N ILE A 40 -22.93 30.97 14.53
CA ILE A 40 -23.55 29.65 14.73
C ILE A 40 -24.50 29.84 15.90
N THR A 41 -25.78 30.01 15.59
CA THR A 41 -26.86 29.90 16.57
C THR A 41 -26.75 28.57 17.29
N ALA A 42 -26.55 28.65 18.60
CA ALA A 42 -26.62 27.53 19.52
C ALA A 42 -27.94 26.77 19.32
N LEU A 43 -27.86 25.48 19.01
CA LEU A 43 -28.96 24.55 19.19
C LEU A 43 -29.25 24.40 20.70
N PRO A 44 -30.51 24.39 21.13
CA PRO A 44 -30.84 24.30 22.55
C PRO A 44 -30.47 22.92 23.12
N PRO A 45 -30.07 22.83 24.40
CA PRO A 45 -29.60 21.60 25.01
C PRO A 45 -30.78 20.81 25.58
N ASP A 46 -31.28 19.80 24.87
CA ASP A 46 -31.92 18.64 25.52
C ASP A 46 -32.11 17.48 24.53
N LEU A 47 -31.13 16.59 24.42
CA LEU A 47 -31.31 15.22 23.89
C LEU A 47 -30.35 14.26 24.62
N THR A 48 -30.53 14.14 25.93
CA THR A 48 -30.08 12.96 26.68
C THR A 48 -31.31 12.14 27.07
N LYS A 49 -31.76 11.28 26.15
CA LYS A 49 -32.53 10.03 26.40
C LYS A 49 -33.07 9.49 25.08
N ALA A 50 -32.42 8.45 24.57
CA ALA A 50 -33.04 7.48 23.67
C ALA A 50 -32.20 6.19 23.70
N ASP A 51 -32.28 5.49 24.83
CA ASP A 51 -32.15 4.04 24.83
C ASP A 51 -33.47 3.44 24.32
N GLU A 52 -33.37 2.39 23.50
CA GLU A 52 -34.38 1.44 23.01
C GLU A 52 -34.81 1.47 21.51
N PRO A 53 -35.01 0.28 20.91
CA PRO A 53 -34.84 0.04 19.48
C PRO A 53 -36.14 0.22 18.66
N LEU A 54 -35.99 0.74 17.45
CA LEU A 54 -37.06 0.87 16.45
C LEU A 54 -37.50 -0.51 15.94
N SER A 55 -38.52 -1.08 16.60
CA SER A 55 -39.39 -2.10 16.00
C SER A 55 -40.79 -1.52 15.82
N LYS A 56 -41.38 -1.82 14.64
CA LYS A 56 -42.75 -1.54 14.20
C LYS A 56 -43.03 -0.13 13.69
N LEU A 57 -43.16 -0.02 12.37
CA LEU A 57 -44.13 0.85 11.74
C LEU A 57 -44.96 0.01 10.76
N ASP A 58 -46.24 -0.07 11.09
CA ASP A 58 -47.32 -0.73 10.36
C ASP A 58 -47.54 -0.09 8.98
N TYR A 59 -47.66 -0.92 7.94
CA TYR A 59 -48.25 -0.51 6.67
C TYR A 59 -49.69 -1.01 6.63
N GLU A 60 -50.63 -0.07 6.65
CA GLU A 60 -52.05 -0.32 6.33
C GLU A 60 -52.21 -0.66 4.84
N ASN A 61 -53.04 -1.67 4.60
CA ASN A 61 -53.44 -2.22 3.32
C ASN A 61 -54.19 -1.21 2.44
N ASP A 62 -53.99 -1.32 1.12
CA ASP A 62 -55.08 -1.10 0.16
C ASP A 62 -55.14 -2.28 -0.82
N ASP A 63 -56.32 -2.89 -0.90
CA ASP A 63 -56.67 -4.09 -1.64
C ASP A 63 -57.05 -3.72 -3.09
N SER A 64 -56.57 -4.48 -4.08
CA SER A 64 -57.43 -4.88 -5.21
C SER A 64 -56.89 -6.04 -6.04
N GLU A 65 -57.62 -7.16 -5.88
CA GLU A 65 -58.01 -8.14 -6.91
C GLU A 65 -57.16 -9.38 -7.23
N LYS A 66 -57.67 -10.51 -6.67
CA LYS A 66 -58.16 -11.73 -7.33
C LYS A 66 -57.21 -12.94 -7.56
N HIS A 67 -57.38 -13.91 -6.66
CA HIS A 67 -57.60 -15.36 -6.83
C HIS A 67 -56.88 -16.15 -7.95
N VAL A 68 -56.22 -17.27 -7.58
CA VAL A 68 -56.78 -18.65 -7.57
C VAL A 68 -55.74 -19.66 -7.01
N GLY A 69 -56.17 -20.46 -6.01
CA GLY A 69 -55.74 -21.85 -5.68
C GLY A 69 -54.30 -22.09 -5.17
N GLY A 70 -54.00 -22.70 -4.02
CA GLY A 70 -54.77 -23.57 -3.13
C GLY A 70 -54.14 -24.97 -3.08
N SER A 71 -53.29 -25.25 -2.06
CA SER A 71 -53.21 -26.53 -1.32
C SER A 71 -51.99 -26.59 -0.37
N GLU A 72 -52.25 -26.53 0.94
CA GLU A 72 -51.43 -27.05 2.04
C GLU A 72 -51.87 -28.51 2.39
N PRO A 73 -51.36 -29.18 3.46
CA PRO A 73 -49.99 -29.45 3.87
C PRO A 73 -49.81 -30.94 4.28
N ALA A 74 -48.62 -31.35 4.75
CA ALA A 74 -48.49 -32.53 5.61
C ALA A 74 -47.34 -32.40 6.62
N ASP A 75 -47.71 -32.32 7.90
CA ASP A 75 -46.91 -32.65 9.07
C ASP A 75 -46.45 -34.12 9.07
N ILE A 76 -45.41 -34.46 9.87
CA ILE A 76 -45.49 -35.47 10.97
C ILE A 76 -44.09 -35.85 11.54
N ILE A 77 -43.86 -35.47 12.81
CA ILE A 77 -43.43 -36.28 13.99
C ILE A 77 -42.01 -36.90 14.09
N ALA A 78 -41.29 -36.53 15.16
CA ALA A 78 -40.18 -37.24 15.84
C ALA A 78 -40.72 -38.04 17.08
N PRO A 79 -39.96 -38.69 18.01
CA PRO A 79 -38.58 -39.23 18.14
C PRO A 79 -38.64 -40.68 18.77
N PRO A 80 -37.88 -41.13 19.81
CA PRO A 80 -36.46 -41.05 20.23
C PRO A 80 -35.82 -42.45 20.49
N HIS A 81 -34.52 -42.54 20.85
CA HIS A 81 -34.04 -43.55 21.82
C HIS A 81 -32.68 -43.19 22.46
N ASN A 82 -32.60 -43.42 23.77
CA ASN A 82 -31.52 -43.21 24.74
C ASN A 82 -30.88 -44.58 25.09
N ASN A 83 -29.61 -44.61 25.52
CA ASN A 83 -29.12 -45.37 26.70
C ASN A 83 -27.58 -45.41 26.85
N ASP A 84 -27.17 -45.29 28.11
CA ASP A 84 -25.84 -45.31 28.72
C ASP A 84 -25.12 -46.68 28.72
N VAL A 85 -23.81 -46.68 29.06
CA VAL A 85 -23.13 -47.44 30.16
C VAL A 85 -21.64 -47.77 29.85
N GLU A 86 -20.76 -47.43 30.79
CA GLU A 86 -19.32 -47.73 30.98
C GLU A 86 -19.08 -49.18 31.52
N PRO A 87 -17.85 -49.76 31.59
CA PRO A 87 -16.99 -49.57 32.78
C PRO A 87 -15.44 -49.81 32.66
N ASP A 88 -14.71 -49.15 33.58
CA ASP A 88 -13.55 -49.54 34.44
C ASP A 88 -12.16 -50.08 33.97
N LEU A 89 -11.13 -49.49 34.61
CA LEU A 89 -9.66 -49.75 34.79
C LEU A 89 -9.36 -51.00 35.71
N PRO A 90 -8.13 -51.39 36.21
CA PRO A 90 -6.84 -50.67 36.45
C PRO A 90 -5.54 -51.60 36.38
N PRO A 91 -4.39 -51.44 37.13
CA PRO A 91 -3.87 -50.35 38.00
C PRO A 91 -2.33 -49.99 37.97
N SER A 92 -2.04 -48.80 38.54
CA SER A 92 -0.98 -48.38 39.51
C SER A 92 0.53 -48.38 39.14
N THR A 93 1.46 -47.52 39.63
CA THR A 93 1.68 -46.71 40.88
C THR A 93 2.85 -45.71 40.62
N THR A 94 2.78 -44.38 40.90
CA THR A 94 3.29 -43.61 42.09
C THR A 94 4.80 -43.81 42.43
N THR A 95 5.67 -42.85 42.78
CA THR A 95 5.58 -41.48 43.37
C THR A 95 6.99 -40.86 43.53
N ASP A 96 7.04 -39.52 43.55
CA ASP A 96 7.86 -38.57 44.34
C ASP A 96 9.40 -38.37 44.21
N ALA A 97 9.77 -37.08 44.24
CA ALA A 97 11.10 -36.44 44.35
C ALA A 97 11.45 -36.10 45.83
N PRO A 98 12.42 -35.23 46.23
CA PRO A 98 13.59 -34.59 45.58
C PRO A 98 14.89 -34.57 46.48
N GLU A 99 15.87 -33.72 46.09
CA GLU A 99 16.96 -33.05 46.88
C GLU A 99 18.38 -33.65 47.02
N ASP A 100 19.33 -32.89 46.43
CA ASP A 100 20.58 -32.31 46.97
C ASP A 100 21.88 -33.09 47.35
N GLU A 101 22.98 -32.40 47.00
CA GLU A 101 24.35 -32.37 47.57
C GLU A 101 25.50 -33.32 47.11
N GLU A 102 26.45 -32.65 46.42
CA GLU A 102 27.93 -32.63 46.43
C GLU A 102 28.85 -33.76 46.98
N GLU A 103 30.09 -33.68 46.46
CA GLU A 103 31.41 -34.13 46.96
C GLU A 103 32.09 -35.39 46.38
N GLN A 104 33.03 -35.11 45.46
CA GLN A 104 34.44 -35.56 45.35
C GLN A 104 34.93 -36.80 46.13
N ILE A 105 35.75 -37.63 45.46
CA ILE A 105 37.19 -37.90 45.74
C ILE A 105 37.75 -39.03 44.81
N TRP A 106 38.94 -38.78 44.25
CA TRP A 106 39.77 -39.49 43.24
C TRP A 106 40.74 -40.56 43.85
N PRO A 107 41.82 -41.10 43.18
CA PRO A 107 42.10 -41.74 41.86
C PRO A 107 42.93 -43.07 42.08
N PRO A 108 43.97 -43.54 41.29
CA PRO A 108 44.50 -43.25 39.94
C PRO A 108 44.94 -44.48 39.09
N THR A 109 45.28 -44.28 37.80
CA THR A 109 46.56 -44.78 37.22
C THR A 109 47.01 -43.91 36.05
N THR A 110 48.31 -43.61 36.09
CA THR A 110 49.19 -42.66 35.39
C THR A 110 49.79 -43.16 34.08
N THR A 111 50.20 -42.22 33.18
CA THR A 111 51.55 -42.04 32.57
C THR A 111 51.55 -40.77 31.70
N SER A 112 52.16 -39.65 32.13
CA SER A 112 53.54 -39.14 31.82
C SER A 112 53.69 -38.54 30.41
N GLU A 113 54.30 -37.39 30.12
CA GLU A 113 54.88 -36.24 30.83
C GLU A 113 55.35 -35.27 29.71
N SER A 114 55.10 -33.96 29.80
CA SER A 114 56.04 -32.87 29.43
C SER A 114 55.33 -31.51 29.47
N ASP A 115 55.90 -30.61 30.27
CA ASP A 115 55.57 -29.19 30.48
C ASP A 115 56.86 -28.38 30.16
N PRO A 116 56.92 -27.02 30.17
CA PRO A 116 55.86 -26.01 30.30
C PRO A 116 56.03 -24.77 29.37
N THR A 117 55.00 -23.91 29.26
CA THR A 117 55.08 -22.44 29.53
C THR A 117 53.69 -21.81 29.41
N GLU A 118 53.22 -21.23 30.52
CA GLU A 118 52.00 -20.41 30.63
C GLU A 118 52.15 -19.06 29.92
N GLU A 119 51.30 -18.80 28.93
CA GLU A 119 50.90 -17.44 28.54
C GLU A 119 49.50 -17.21 29.09
N ALA A 120 49.36 -16.20 29.95
CA ALA A 120 48.09 -15.76 30.49
C ALA A 120 47.17 -15.30 29.35
N ALA A 121 46.03 -15.97 29.19
CA ALA A 121 44.99 -15.54 28.28
C ALA A 121 44.42 -14.20 28.77
N GLU A 122 44.71 -13.14 28.03
CA GLU A 122 44.03 -11.87 28.16
C GLU A 122 42.54 -12.10 27.89
N THR A 123 41.70 -11.86 28.91
CA THR A 123 40.25 -11.78 28.73
C THR A 123 39.96 -10.59 27.82
N GLU A 124 39.67 -10.88 26.54
CA GLU A 124 39.20 -9.89 25.58
C GLU A 124 38.04 -9.11 26.19
N SER A 125 38.25 -7.79 26.27
CA SER A 125 37.22 -6.86 26.69
C SER A 125 36.04 -6.95 25.71
N PRO A 126 34.78 -6.86 26.16
CA PRO A 126 33.65 -6.89 25.24
C PRO A 126 33.82 -5.78 24.21
N THR A 127 33.91 -6.18 22.93
CA THR A 127 33.94 -5.26 21.81
C THR A 127 32.73 -4.33 21.95
N PRO A 128 32.90 -2.99 21.95
CA PRO A 128 31.76 -2.10 22.06
C PRO A 128 30.77 -2.43 20.94
N SER A 129 29.49 -2.59 21.28
CA SER A 129 28.44 -2.83 20.30
C SER A 129 28.55 -1.78 19.19
N PRO A 130 28.58 -2.19 17.91
CA PRO A 130 28.74 -1.26 16.81
C PRO A 130 27.64 -0.20 16.83
N THR A 131 28.04 1.07 16.73
CA THR A 131 27.10 2.20 16.70
C THR A 131 26.40 2.24 15.34
N CYS A 132 25.15 1.81 15.28
CA CYS A 132 24.31 1.95 14.08
C CYS A 132 23.87 3.42 13.94
N VAL A 133 24.32 4.09 12.87
CA VAL A 133 23.87 5.44 12.52
C VAL A 133 22.55 5.40 11.75
N GLY A 134 21.78 6.49 11.79
CA GLY A 134 20.54 6.59 11.01
C GLY A 134 20.81 6.42 9.50
N PHE A 135 19.91 5.73 8.80
CA PHE A 135 20.15 5.29 7.43
C PHE A 135 20.35 6.45 6.44
N GLU A 136 19.66 7.58 6.63
CA GLU A 136 19.88 8.78 5.81
C GLU A 136 21.32 9.30 5.93
N SER A 137 21.85 9.33 7.17
CA SER A 137 23.24 9.72 7.43
C SER A 137 24.22 8.69 6.88
N TRP A 138 23.90 7.40 6.99
CA TRP A 138 24.67 6.31 6.39
C TRP A 138 24.77 6.48 4.88
N MET A 139 23.64 6.60 4.19
CA MET A 139 23.58 6.76 2.74
C MET A 139 24.30 8.03 2.28
N ALA A 140 24.10 9.16 2.97
CA ALA A 140 24.76 10.43 2.67
C ALA A 140 26.30 10.35 2.77
N SER A 141 26.84 9.45 3.61
CA SER A 141 28.28 9.24 3.73
C SER A 141 28.92 8.53 2.54
N LYS A 142 28.11 7.97 1.61
CA LYS A 142 28.55 7.16 0.46
C LYS A 142 29.53 6.05 0.89
N PRO A 143 29.05 5.10 1.71
CA PRO A 143 29.87 4.00 2.23
C PRO A 143 30.49 3.17 1.11
N GLY A 144 31.73 2.74 1.34
CA GLY A 144 32.51 1.94 0.40
C GLY A 144 32.48 0.43 0.70
N PRO A 145 33.08 -0.39 -0.17
CA PRO A 145 33.76 0.01 -1.41
C PRO A 145 32.77 0.36 -2.54
N GLU A 146 33.15 1.29 -3.41
CA GLU A 146 32.41 1.59 -4.64
C GLU A 146 32.35 0.37 -5.57
N SER A 147 31.34 0.32 -6.45
CA SER A 147 31.30 -0.66 -7.54
C SER A 147 32.50 -0.51 -8.49
N GLU A 148 32.88 -1.61 -9.14
CA GLU A 148 34.06 -1.62 -10.02
C GLU A 148 33.82 -0.91 -11.36
N GLY A 149 32.56 -0.69 -11.75
CA GLY A 149 32.17 -0.02 -13.00
C GLY A 149 32.47 1.47 -13.05
N LYS A 150 32.06 2.12 -14.14
CA LYS A 150 32.27 3.55 -14.42
C LYS A 150 31.40 4.45 -13.54
N ARG A 151 30.26 3.95 -13.05
CA ARG A 151 29.31 4.74 -12.25
C ARG A 151 29.73 4.84 -10.79
N LYS A 152 30.60 3.94 -10.30
CA LYS A 152 31.18 4.00 -8.95
C LYS A 152 30.14 4.11 -7.84
N PHE A 153 29.08 3.31 -7.92
CA PHE A 153 28.01 3.32 -6.94
C PHE A 153 28.51 2.86 -5.56
N PRO A 154 28.14 3.57 -4.48
CA PRO A 154 28.50 3.19 -3.11
C PRO A 154 27.79 1.90 -2.68
N PHE A 155 28.32 1.25 -1.63
CA PHE A 155 27.68 0.10 -0.98
C PHE A 155 26.82 0.57 0.19
N VAL A 156 25.57 0.95 -0.10
CA VAL A 156 24.73 1.62 0.91
C VAL A 156 23.99 0.69 1.84
N ARG A 157 24.09 -0.64 1.68
CA ARG A 157 23.52 -1.57 2.66
C ARG A 157 24.14 -1.31 4.05
N PRO A 158 23.34 -1.25 5.13
CA PRO A 158 23.88 -1.19 6.48
C PRO A 158 24.77 -2.41 6.79
N PRO A 159 25.73 -2.26 7.72
CA PRO A 159 26.44 -3.39 8.31
C PRO A 159 25.45 -4.47 8.78
N PRO A 160 25.77 -5.77 8.67
CA PRO A 160 24.84 -6.86 9.00
C PRO A 160 24.19 -6.74 10.39
N GLU A 161 24.91 -6.26 11.38
CA GLU A 161 24.43 -5.97 12.74
C GLU A 161 23.36 -4.86 12.82
N CYS A 162 23.31 -3.95 11.85
CA CYS A 162 22.42 -2.79 11.81
C CYS A 162 21.22 -2.99 10.88
N ARG A 163 21.10 -4.15 10.23
CA ARG A 163 19.95 -4.49 9.38
C ARG A 163 18.73 -4.81 10.23
N THR A 164 17.60 -4.20 9.90
CA THR A 164 16.37 -4.30 10.70
C THR A 164 15.68 -5.67 10.62
N PHE A 165 15.87 -6.42 9.54
CA PHE A 165 15.37 -7.76 9.34
C PHE A 165 16.37 -8.59 8.53
N LYS A 166 16.71 -9.80 8.99
CA LYS A 166 17.68 -10.68 8.33
C LYS A 166 16.97 -11.84 7.66
N SER A 167 17.05 -11.90 6.34
CA SER A 167 16.49 -13.00 5.55
C SER A 167 17.61 -13.83 4.92
N LEU A 168 17.83 -15.05 5.42
CA LEU A 168 18.83 -15.96 4.84
C LEU A 168 18.55 -16.30 3.36
N PRO A 169 17.30 -16.56 2.93
CA PRO A 169 17.00 -16.76 1.51
C PRO A 169 17.35 -15.56 0.64
N LEU A 170 17.17 -14.34 1.16
CA LEU A 170 17.53 -13.12 0.44
C LEU A 170 19.04 -12.97 0.28
N GLU A 171 19.84 -13.19 1.34
CA GLU A 171 21.30 -13.12 1.22
C GLU A 171 21.83 -14.18 0.25
N ALA A 172 21.27 -15.40 0.30
CA ALA A 172 21.62 -16.46 -0.64
C ALA A 172 21.25 -16.09 -2.09
N LEU A 173 20.09 -15.45 -2.30
CA LEU A 173 19.68 -14.94 -3.60
C LEU A 173 20.63 -13.85 -4.11
N ILE A 174 20.98 -12.87 -3.28
CA ILE A 174 21.90 -11.78 -3.66
C ILE A 174 23.26 -12.35 -4.07
N GLU A 175 23.80 -13.30 -3.30
CA GLU A 175 25.09 -13.92 -3.64
C GLU A 175 25.01 -14.76 -4.92
N ARG A 176 23.90 -15.47 -5.16
CA ARG A 176 23.67 -16.15 -6.43
C ARG A 176 23.61 -15.17 -7.61
N MET A 177 22.91 -14.05 -7.44
CA MET A 177 22.76 -13.02 -8.47
C MET A 177 24.07 -12.33 -8.80
N ARG A 178 25.06 -12.31 -7.89
CA ARG A 178 26.44 -11.85 -8.20
C ARG A 178 27.08 -12.62 -9.34
N ALA A 179 26.77 -13.91 -9.47
CA ALA A 179 27.28 -14.73 -10.56
C ALA A 179 26.51 -14.51 -11.87
N VAL A 180 25.26 -14.05 -11.80
CA VAL A 180 24.34 -13.85 -12.93
C VAL A 180 24.52 -12.47 -13.56
N ILE A 181 24.48 -11.41 -12.75
CA ILE A 181 24.59 -10.02 -13.19
C ILE A 181 26.07 -9.70 -13.42
N LYS A 182 26.47 -9.57 -14.69
CA LYS A 182 27.87 -9.32 -15.08
C LYS A 182 28.29 -7.88 -14.96
N ASP A 183 27.37 -6.94 -15.15
CA ASP A 183 27.69 -5.54 -14.98
C ASP A 183 27.81 -5.17 -13.48
N PRO A 184 28.97 -4.66 -13.02
CA PRO A 184 29.21 -4.42 -11.61
C PRO A 184 28.38 -3.25 -11.04
N ASP A 185 28.00 -2.26 -11.86
CA ASP A 185 27.15 -1.15 -11.41
C ASP A 185 25.69 -1.60 -11.30
N LEU A 186 25.22 -2.40 -12.24
CA LEU A 186 23.89 -3.00 -12.20
C LEU A 186 23.74 -3.96 -11.02
N PHE A 187 24.76 -4.80 -10.76
CA PHE A 187 24.77 -5.66 -9.59
C PHE A 187 24.76 -4.84 -8.31
N ARG A 188 25.58 -3.77 -8.21
CA ARG A 188 25.57 -2.90 -7.02
C ARG A 188 24.21 -2.23 -6.82
N LEU A 189 23.56 -1.76 -7.88
CA LEU A 189 22.22 -1.18 -7.79
C LEU A 189 21.21 -2.21 -7.28
N PHE A 190 21.24 -3.45 -7.79
CA PHE A 190 20.39 -4.54 -7.31
C PHE A 190 20.66 -4.89 -5.84
N GLU A 191 21.94 -5.06 -5.48
CA GLU A 191 22.39 -5.39 -4.12
C GLU A 191 21.99 -4.32 -3.10
N ASN A 192 22.03 -3.04 -3.47
CA ASN A 192 21.58 -1.96 -2.60
C ASN A 192 20.04 -1.85 -2.53
N SER A 193 19.35 -2.00 -3.67
CA SER A 193 17.92 -1.67 -3.80
C SER A 193 17.02 -2.79 -3.30
N TYR A 194 17.21 -4.03 -3.77
CA TYR A 194 16.28 -5.11 -3.49
C TYR A 194 16.11 -5.42 -1.98
N PRO A 195 17.18 -5.46 -1.14
CA PRO A 195 17.02 -5.72 0.29
C PRO A 195 16.66 -4.49 1.12
N ILE A 196 16.55 -3.29 0.54
CA ILE A 196 16.53 -2.02 1.31
C ILE A 196 15.40 -1.96 2.36
N THR A 197 14.23 -2.52 2.06
CA THR A 197 13.11 -2.60 3.01
C THR A 197 13.49 -3.44 4.22
N LEU A 198 13.97 -4.66 4.00
CA LEU A 198 14.35 -5.55 5.11
C LEU A 198 15.55 -5.01 5.88
N ASP A 199 16.50 -4.40 5.17
CA ASP A 199 17.69 -3.83 5.78
C ASP A 199 17.38 -2.60 6.66
N THR A 200 16.34 -1.80 6.35
CA THR A 200 16.19 -0.46 6.96
C THR A 200 14.79 -0.03 7.42
N MET A 201 13.72 -0.68 6.95
CA MET A 201 12.34 -0.19 7.09
C MET A 201 11.46 -1.05 7.99
N VAL A 202 11.90 -2.27 8.37
CA VAL A 202 11.19 -3.10 9.37
C VAL A 202 11.48 -2.54 10.76
N LYS A 203 10.84 -1.42 11.09
CA LYS A 203 11.14 -0.62 12.28
C LYS A 203 10.84 -1.36 13.57
N TRP A 204 9.80 -2.22 13.56
CA TRP A 204 9.47 -3.07 14.71
C TRP A 204 8.75 -4.35 14.28
N ARG A 205 8.94 -5.40 15.08
CA ARG A 205 8.18 -6.66 15.04
C ARG A 205 7.91 -7.14 16.46
N GLY A 206 6.79 -7.81 16.66
CA GLY A 206 6.44 -8.40 17.94
C GLY A 206 5.08 -9.06 17.87
N TYR A 207 4.40 -9.11 19.01
CA TYR A 207 3.06 -9.66 19.12
C TYR A 207 2.10 -8.61 19.67
N ALA A 208 0.82 -8.77 19.36
CA ALA A 208 -0.23 -7.97 19.95
C ALA A 208 -0.41 -8.30 21.43
N ASN A 209 -0.78 -7.28 22.20
CA ASN A 209 -1.27 -7.46 23.55
C ASN A 209 -2.79 -7.39 23.55
N GLU A 210 -3.42 -8.27 24.32
CA GLU A 210 -4.84 -8.21 24.61
C GLU A 210 -5.02 -7.73 26.06
N THR A 211 -6.11 -7.03 26.33
CA THR A 211 -6.49 -6.63 27.69
C THR A 211 -7.81 -7.29 28.02
N ASP A 212 -7.83 -8.09 29.08
CA ASP A 212 -9.04 -8.71 29.57
C ASP A 212 -9.94 -7.63 30.17
N GLU A 213 -11.17 -7.50 29.65
CA GLU A 213 -12.08 -6.42 30.03
C GLU A 213 -12.58 -6.52 31.48
N GLU A 214 -12.60 -7.73 32.06
CA GLU A 214 -13.11 -7.97 33.41
C GLU A 214 -12.04 -7.70 34.47
N THR A 215 -10.81 -8.11 34.20
CA THR A 215 -9.67 -8.04 35.14
C THR A 215 -8.79 -6.82 34.92
N ALA A 216 -8.90 -6.18 33.75
CA ALA A 216 -7.99 -5.14 33.26
C ALA A 216 -6.51 -5.59 33.18
N GLU A 217 -6.25 -6.90 33.21
CA GLU A 217 -4.91 -7.46 33.01
C GLU A 217 -4.60 -7.55 31.51
N SER A 218 -3.38 -7.15 31.14
CA SER A 218 -2.92 -7.26 29.75
C SER A 218 -1.92 -8.40 29.61
N TYR A 219 -2.11 -9.23 28.59
CA TYR A 219 -1.24 -10.35 28.26
C TYR A 219 -0.87 -10.32 26.77
N GLN A 220 0.30 -10.86 26.46
CA GLN A 220 0.77 -10.98 25.08
C GLN A 220 0.10 -12.18 24.40
N THR A 221 -0.44 -11.96 23.21
CA THR A 221 -1.01 -12.99 22.34
C THR A 221 0.06 -13.61 21.44
N ASP A 222 -0.32 -14.56 20.58
CA ASP A 222 0.51 -15.01 19.46
C ASP A 222 0.10 -14.36 18.13
N GLU A 223 -0.59 -13.21 18.14
CA GLU A 223 -0.87 -12.39 16.96
C GLU A 223 0.40 -11.63 16.57
N GLU A 224 1.15 -12.15 15.59
CA GLU A 224 2.34 -11.48 15.06
C GLU A 224 1.96 -10.11 14.49
N LEU A 225 2.81 -9.11 14.71
CA LEU A 225 2.69 -7.76 14.18
C LEU A 225 4.01 -7.29 13.58
N ALA A 226 3.90 -6.45 12.55
CA ALA A 226 5.03 -5.75 11.96
C ALA A 226 4.70 -4.29 11.70
N TYR A 227 5.66 -3.40 11.96
CA TYR A 227 5.58 -1.99 11.62
C TYR A 227 6.67 -1.65 10.61
N ILE A 228 6.24 -1.37 9.38
CA ILE A 228 7.12 -1.12 8.24
C ILE A 228 6.91 0.31 7.74
N ILE A 229 7.97 1.11 7.78
CA ILE A 229 7.92 2.50 7.36
C ILE A 229 8.21 2.64 5.87
N THR A 230 7.77 3.73 5.25
CA THR A 230 7.98 3.95 3.79
C THR A 230 9.46 4.11 3.41
N GLY A 231 10.27 4.58 4.37
CA GLY A 231 11.64 5.02 4.19
C GLY A 231 11.87 6.30 4.98
N ASP A 232 12.16 7.40 4.29
CA ASP A 232 12.37 8.73 4.87
C ASP A 232 11.13 9.34 5.57
N ILE A 233 9.95 8.75 5.43
CA ILE A 233 8.76 9.08 6.22
C ILE A 233 8.51 7.95 7.22
N ASP A 234 8.64 8.29 8.51
CA ASP A 234 8.55 7.37 9.66
C ASP A 234 7.08 7.09 10.06
N ALA A 235 6.33 6.57 9.09
CA ALA A 235 4.94 6.12 9.20
C ALA A 235 4.66 4.95 8.25
N MET A 236 3.63 4.15 8.55
CA MET A 236 3.26 2.96 7.78
C MET A 236 2.04 3.24 6.91
N TRP A 237 2.24 3.34 5.60
CA TRP A 237 1.15 3.31 4.62
C TRP A 237 0.74 1.88 4.35
N LEU A 238 -0.57 1.63 4.22
CA LEU A 238 -1.06 0.30 3.83
C LEU A 238 -0.53 -0.09 2.45
N ARG A 239 -0.58 0.83 1.48
CA ARG A 239 -0.03 0.64 0.11
C ARG A 239 1.46 0.34 0.12
N ASP A 240 2.27 1.21 0.71
CA ASP A 240 3.73 1.10 0.68
C ASP A 240 4.21 -0.18 1.37
N SER A 241 3.73 -0.44 2.59
CA SER A 241 4.15 -1.63 3.35
C SER A 241 3.74 -2.94 2.67
N ALA A 242 2.56 -2.98 2.05
CA ALA A 242 2.16 -4.10 1.21
C ALA A 242 3.12 -4.28 0.02
N SER A 243 3.34 -3.22 -0.75
CA SER A 243 4.17 -3.28 -1.97
C SER A 243 5.62 -3.62 -1.67
N GLN A 244 6.18 -3.05 -0.61
CA GLN A 244 7.53 -3.32 -0.12
C GLN A 244 7.74 -4.79 0.25
N ILE A 245 6.74 -5.44 0.85
CA ILE A 245 6.82 -6.86 1.22
C ILE A 245 6.48 -7.78 0.05
N TYR A 246 5.55 -7.36 -0.81
CA TYR A 246 5.17 -8.08 -2.02
C TYR A 246 6.38 -8.36 -2.93
N SER A 247 7.35 -7.45 -2.99
CA SER A 247 8.60 -7.67 -3.74
C SER A 247 9.39 -8.92 -3.32
N TYR A 248 9.19 -9.41 -2.11
CA TYR A 248 9.82 -10.64 -1.60
C TYR A 248 8.97 -11.90 -1.80
N LEU A 249 7.82 -11.83 -2.46
CA LEU A 249 6.95 -12.98 -2.75
C LEU A 249 7.71 -14.17 -3.38
N PRO A 250 8.68 -14.00 -4.31
CA PRO A 250 9.45 -15.12 -4.85
C PRO A 250 10.28 -15.90 -3.81
N LEU A 251 10.50 -15.33 -2.63
CA LEU A 251 11.24 -15.93 -1.51
C LEU A 251 10.33 -16.43 -0.39
N LEU A 252 9.02 -16.14 -0.46
CA LEU A 252 8.07 -16.55 0.55
C LEU A 252 7.86 -18.06 0.49
N THR A 253 8.08 -18.72 1.63
CA THR A 253 7.79 -20.15 1.83
C THR A 253 7.02 -20.32 3.14
N PRO A 254 6.18 -21.37 3.26
CA PRO A 254 5.51 -21.68 4.52
C PRO A 254 6.53 -21.84 5.65
N SER A 255 6.34 -21.12 6.76
CA SER A 255 7.20 -21.23 7.94
C SER A 255 6.52 -20.68 9.20
N ASN A 256 6.76 -21.34 10.32
CA ASN A 256 6.34 -20.91 11.66
C ASN A 256 7.48 -20.26 12.46
N ALA A 257 8.68 -20.13 11.87
CA ALA A 257 9.80 -19.48 12.54
C ALA A 257 9.57 -17.96 12.62
N LEU A 258 9.84 -17.37 13.77
CA LEU A 258 9.58 -15.95 14.04
C LEU A 258 10.41 -14.99 13.17
N ASP A 259 11.60 -15.43 12.75
CA ASP A 259 12.47 -14.67 11.86
C ASP A 259 12.32 -15.05 10.39
N SER A 260 11.23 -15.75 10.04
CA SER A 260 10.93 -16.08 8.65
C SER A 260 10.20 -14.94 7.93
N LEU A 261 10.30 -14.94 6.60
CA LEU A 261 9.45 -14.07 5.77
C LEU A 261 7.96 -14.35 6.02
N ALA A 262 7.54 -15.60 6.23
CA ALA A 262 6.14 -15.91 6.52
C ALA A 262 5.62 -15.22 7.79
N SER A 263 6.44 -15.15 8.85
CA SER A 263 6.13 -14.40 10.07
C SER A 263 6.02 -12.89 9.81
N LEU A 264 6.92 -12.33 9.00
CA LEU A 264 6.85 -10.92 8.61
C LEU A 264 5.57 -10.63 7.81
N TRP A 265 5.18 -11.50 6.87
CA TRP A 265 3.95 -11.37 6.08
C TRP A 265 2.69 -11.42 6.95
N ARG A 266 2.58 -12.43 7.84
CA ARG A 266 1.47 -12.49 8.82
C ARG A 266 1.44 -11.25 9.71
N GLY A 267 2.60 -10.78 10.16
CA GLY A 267 2.75 -9.55 10.94
C GLY A 267 2.20 -8.31 10.23
N VAL A 268 2.47 -8.15 8.93
CA VAL A 268 1.92 -7.03 8.14
C VAL A 268 0.41 -7.18 7.93
N ILE A 269 -0.08 -8.37 7.60
CA ILE A 269 -1.52 -8.61 7.38
C ILE A 269 -2.32 -8.36 8.66
N ASN A 270 -1.83 -8.81 9.82
CA ASN A 270 -2.46 -8.53 11.11
C ASN A 270 -2.42 -7.03 11.46
N SER A 271 -1.27 -6.37 11.28
CA SER A 271 -1.16 -4.91 11.46
C SER A 271 -2.16 -4.16 10.56
N HIS A 272 -2.24 -4.49 9.28
CA HIS A 272 -3.23 -3.92 8.36
C HIS A 272 -4.65 -4.17 8.83
N SER A 273 -4.95 -5.38 9.31
CA SER A 273 -6.28 -5.73 9.82
C SER A 273 -6.68 -4.84 11.00
N ARG A 274 -5.75 -4.63 11.95
CA ARG A 274 -5.97 -3.71 13.09
C ARG A 274 -6.18 -2.27 12.63
N TYR A 275 -5.35 -1.79 11.70
CA TYR A 275 -5.45 -0.43 11.17
C TYR A 275 -6.76 -0.16 10.42
N ILE A 276 -7.21 -1.10 9.59
CA ILE A 276 -8.49 -1.00 8.88
C ILE A 276 -9.66 -0.99 9.89
N ASN A 277 -9.59 -1.78 10.96
CA ASN A 277 -10.60 -1.76 12.02
C ASN A 277 -10.58 -0.45 12.82
N ILE A 278 -9.41 0.18 12.99
CA ILE A 278 -9.29 1.51 13.63
C ILE A 278 -9.93 2.59 12.76
N SER A 279 -9.56 2.63 11.47
CA SER A 279 -10.16 3.59 10.54
C SER A 279 -10.00 3.11 9.10
N PRO A 280 -11.07 2.57 8.48
CA PRO A 280 -10.99 2.00 7.13
C PRO A 280 -10.84 3.08 6.05
N TYR A 281 -10.98 4.37 6.39
CA TYR A 281 -10.84 5.48 5.46
C TYR A 281 -9.44 6.12 5.43
N CYS A 282 -8.53 5.72 6.33
CA CYS A 282 -7.20 6.31 6.43
C CYS A 282 -6.15 5.42 5.77
N HIS A 283 -5.20 6.03 5.08
CA HIS A 283 -4.15 5.32 4.34
C HIS A 283 -2.88 5.00 5.15
N SER A 284 -2.63 5.70 6.27
CA SER A 284 -1.35 5.66 6.98
C SER A 284 -1.48 5.75 8.50
N PHE A 285 -0.66 4.97 9.20
CA PHE A 285 -0.85 4.66 10.61
C PHE A 285 0.43 4.86 11.42
N GLN A 286 0.22 5.13 12.71
CA GLN A 286 1.27 5.26 13.71
C GLN A 286 1.81 3.88 14.12
N PRO A 287 2.97 3.83 14.82
CA PRO A 287 3.47 2.57 15.38
C PRO A 287 2.44 1.94 16.34
N PRO A 288 2.34 0.60 16.39
CA PRO A 288 1.47 -0.06 17.36
C PRO A 288 1.97 0.26 18.78
N PRO A 289 1.07 0.44 19.77
CA PRO A 289 1.46 0.75 21.15
C PRO A 289 2.50 -0.23 21.73
N GLU A 290 2.41 -1.50 21.37
CA GLU A 290 3.31 -2.59 21.78
C GLU A 290 4.77 -2.36 21.35
N SER A 291 5.00 -1.51 20.35
CA SER A 291 6.34 -1.17 19.89
C SER A 291 7.11 -0.24 20.83
N GLY A 292 6.40 0.52 21.67
CA GLY A 292 7.00 1.60 22.45
C GLY A 292 7.59 2.75 21.62
N ILE A 293 7.41 2.73 20.30
CA ILE A 293 7.85 3.80 19.41
C ILE A 293 6.84 4.95 19.51
N PRO A 294 7.28 6.18 19.80
CA PRO A 294 6.37 7.30 19.90
C PRO A 294 5.75 7.64 18.53
N PRO A 295 4.47 8.06 18.49
CA PRO A 295 3.84 8.58 17.29
C PRO A 295 4.64 9.74 16.67
N THR A 296 4.70 9.78 15.35
CA THR A 296 5.37 10.84 14.59
C THR A 296 4.34 11.88 14.12
N HIS A 297 4.80 13.11 13.88
CA HIS A 297 3.89 14.21 13.51
C HIS A 297 3.98 14.53 12.02
N ASN A 298 2.86 14.39 11.32
CA ASN A 298 2.72 14.93 9.98
C ASN A 298 2.56 16.47 10.07
N ALA A 299 3.43 17.24 9.41
CA ALA A 299 3.33 18.70 9.42
C ALA A 299 2.05 19.21 8.72
N ALA A 300 1.49 18.45 7.77
CA ALA A 300 0.24 18.78 7.10
C ALA A 300 -1.01 18.52 7.98
N PHE A 301 -0.88 17.66 9.00
CA PHE A 301 -2.00 17.22 9.86
C PHE A 301 -2.81 18.38 10.46
N ARG A 302 -2.15 19.43 10.97
CA ARG A 302 -2.82 20.53 11.68
C ARG A 302 -3.86 21.28 10.85
N HIS A 303 -3.83 21.06 9.54
CA HIS A 303 -4.70 21.72 8.59
C HIS A 303 -5.69 20.77 7.93
N ASN A 304 -5.53 19.45 8.11
CA ASN A 304 -6.38 18.42 7.55
C ASN A 304 -7.57 18.16 8.48
N ASN A 305 -8.77 18.16 7.91
CA ASN A 305 -10.04 17.96 8.64
C ASN A 305 -10.86 16.88 7.93
N PRO A 306 -10.45 15.60 8.03
CA PRO A 306 -11.31 14.50 7.60
C PRO A 306 -12.53 14.39 8.51
N ASN A 307 -13.64 13.97 7.92
CA ASN A 307 -14.85 13.59 8.64
C ASN A 307 -15.35 12.25 8.08
N PRO A 308 -15.44 11.19 8.90
CA PRO A 308 -15.22 11.16 10.35
C PRO A 308 -13.77 11.51 10.75
N SER A 309 -13.63 12.12 11.93
CA SER A 309 -12.31 12.44 12.51
C SER A 309 -11.60 11.15 12.95
N TYR A 310 -10.27 11.21 13.01
CA TYR A 310 -9.44 10.09 13.47
C TYR A 310 -8.64 10.44 14.73
N ASP A 311 -8.15 9.43 15.45
CA ASP A 311 -7.21 9.61 16.56
C ASP A 311 -5.77 9.72 16.03
N PRO A 312 -5.10 10.88 16.16
CA PRO A 312 -3.73 11.08 15.67
C PRO A 312 -2.66 10.29 16.45
N GLN A 313 -3.03 9.64 17.57
CA GLN A 313 -2.15 8.68 18.24
C GLN A 313 -2.11 7.33 17.52
N LEU A 314 -3.12 7.01 16.71
CA LEU A 314 -3.24 5.74 16.00
C LEU A 314 -3.05 5.89 14.48
N VAL A 315 -3.45 7.03 13.93
CA VAL A 315 -3.41 7.33 12.49
C VAL A 315 -2.43 8.46 12.22
N PHE A 316 -1.58 8.31 11.20
CA PHE A 316 -0.58 9.31 10.82
C PHE A 316 -1.20 10.40 9.93
N ASP A 317 -1.87 9.98 8.85
CA ASP A 317 -2.67 10.82 7.96
C ASP A 317 -3.89 10.03 7.49
N CYS A 318 -4.96 10.75 7.13
CA CYS A 318 -6.22 10.14 6.76
C CYS A 318 -6.70 10.75 5.46
N LYS A 319 -6.12 10.31 4.35
CA LYS A 319 -6.66 10.51 3.01
C LYS A 319 -7.31 9.21 2.54
N TRP A 320 -8.53 9.32 2.03
CA TRP A 320 -9.28 8.17 1.52
C TRP A 320 -8.77 7.75 0.14
N GLU A 321 -8.09 6.60 0.13
CA GLU A 321 -7.45 5.97 -1.02
C GLU A 321 -7.90 4.51 -1.12
N LEU A 322 -8.70 4.21 -2.15
CA LEU A 322 -9.25 2.87 -2.34
C LEU A 322 -8.16 1.79 -2.47
N ASP A 323 -7.00 2.16 -3.04
CA ASP A 323 -5.87 1.24 -3.18
C ASP A 323 -5.29 0.77 -1.84
N SER A 324 -5.44 1.54 -0.75
CA SER A 324 -5.00 1.10 0.58
C SER A 324 -5.70 -0.19 1.01
N LEU A 325 -7.01 -0.30 0.73
CA LEU A 325 -7.78 -1.51 1.00
C LEU A 325 -7.47 -2.63 -0.02
N ALA A 326 -7.20 -2.26 -1.27
CA ALA A 326 -6.83 -3.22 -2.31
C ALA A 326 -5.46 -3.88 -2.03
N SER A 327 -4.49 -3.11 -1.54
CA SER A 327 -3.17 -3.58 -1.13
C SER A 327 -3.23 -4.57 0.03
N PHE A 328 -4.13 -4.35 1.01
CA PHE A 328 -4.38 -5.32 2.09
C PHE A 328 -4.88 -6.67 1.56
N LEU A 329 -5.84 -6.66 0.64
CA LEU A 329 -6.32 -7.89 0.02
C LEU A 329 -5.26 -8.54 -0.87
N GLN A 330 -4.46 -7.76 -1.59
CA GLN A 330 -3.35 -8.25 -2.42
C GLN A 330 -2.35 -9.08 -1.62
N ILE A 331 -1.86 -8.55 -0.50
CA ILE A 331 -0.88 -9.29 0.31
C ILE A 331 -1.52 -10.50 0.99
N SER A 332 -2.82 -10.43 1.32
CA SER A 332 -3.58 -11.54 1.87
C SER A 332 -3.67 -12.69 0.86
N THR A 333 -4.06 -12.40 -0.39
CA THR A 333 -4.20 -13.42 -1.42
C THR A 333 -2.85 -14.02 -1.79
N ALA A 334 -1.81 -13.20 -1.97
CA ALA A 334 -0.47 -13.69 -2.27
C ALA A 334 0.11 -14.56 -1.14
N TYR A 335 -0.13 -14.20 0.13
CA TYR A 335 0.28 -15.04 1.27
C TYR A 335 -0.41 -16.40 1.25
N TYR A 336 -1.73 -16.40 1.06
CA TYR A 336 -2.53 -17.63 1.00
C TYR A 336 -2.08 -18.53 -0.15
N GLU A 337 -1.89 -17.98 -1.36
CA GLU A 337 -1.46 -18.74 -2.53
C GLU A 337 -0.05 -19.34 -2.36
N ALA A 338 0.87 -18.60 -1.75
CA ALA A 338 2.24 -19.07 -1.55
C ALA A 338 2.37 -20.10 -0.42
N THR A 339 1.52 -20.04 0.61
CA THR A 339 1.69 -20.83 1.85
C THR A 339 0.62 -21.90 2.09
N GLY A 340 -0.60 -21.70 1.59
CA GLY A 340 -1.77 -22.52 1.90
C GLY A 340 -2.29 -22.37 3.33
N ASP A 341 -1.81 -21.39 4.11
CA ASP A 341 -2.19 -21.19 5.51
C ASP A 341 -3.59 -20.54 5.64
N LEU A 342 -4.63 -21.35 5.43
CA LEU A 342 -6.02 -20.91 5.58
C LEU A 342 -6.37 -20.56 7.04
N ALA A 343 -5.81 -21.31 8.00
CA ALA A 343 -6.14 -21.17 9.42
C ALA A 343 -5.77 -19.79 9.97
N PHE A 344 -4.69 -19.19 9.45
CA PHE A 344 -4.31 -17.82 9.77
C PHE A 344 -5.45 -16.79 9.60
N PHE A 345 -6.19 -16.85 8.49
CA PHE A 345 -7.23 -15.87 8.16
C PHE A 345 -8.47 -15.93 9.05
N GLY A 346 -8.72 -17.07 9.69
CA GLY A 346 -9.82 -17.25 10.63
C GLY A 346 -9.46 -16.96 12.10
N LYS A 347 -8.19 -16.66 12.39
CA LYS A 347 -7.68 -16.67 13.77
C LYS A 347 -7.88 -15.35 14.53
N TYR A 348 -7.67 -14.23 13.86
CA TYR A 348 -7.73 -12.88 14.47
C TYR A 348 -8.64 -11.95 13.68
N SER A 349 -8.20 -10.71 13.45
CA SER A 349 -9.01 -9.60 12.94
C SER A 349 -9.14 -9.53 11.41
N TRP A 350 -8.67 -10.54 10.65
CA TRP A 350 -8.71 -10.45 9.19
C TRP A 350 -10.15 -10.39 8.65
N LEU A 351 -11.05 -11.26 9.12
CA LEU A 351 -12.45 -11.27 8.67
C LEU A 351 -13.15 -9.94 8.98
N SER A 352 -12.98 -9.41 10.20
CA SER A 352 -13.57 -8.13 10.60
C SER A 352 -13.00 -6.97 9.80
N ALA A 353 -11.69 -6.97 9.50
CA ALA A 353 -11.06 -5.98 8.64
C ALA A 353 -11.59 -6.03 7.20
N VAL A 354 -11.77 -7.22 6.61
CA VAL A 354 -12.40 -7.37 5.29
C VAL A 354 -13.83 -6.82 5.32
N LYS A 355 -14.61 -7.12 6.37
CA LYS A 355 -15.97 -6.58 6.55
C LYS A 355 -15.95 -5.05 6.61
N ALA A 356 -15.05 -4.46 7.39
CA ALA A 356 -14.89 -3.01 7.51
C ALA A 356 -14.49 -2.37 6.17
N ALA A 357 -13.53 -2.96 5.45
CA ALA A 357 -13.09 -2.52 4.13
C ALA A 357 -14.21 -2.54 3.09
N VAL A 358 -14.93 -3.66 2.97
CA VAL A 358 -16.08 -3.82 2.06
C VAL A 358 -17.20 -2.84 2.40
N THR A 359 -17.45 -2.62 3.68
CA THR A 359 -18.47 -1.67 4.15
C THR A 359 -18.10 -0.23 3.80
N ALA A 360 -16.87 0.20 4.10
CA ALA A 360 -16.38 1.54 3.79
C ALA A 360 -16.36 1.81 2.27
N ALA A 361 -15.82 0.87 1.49
CA ALA A 361 -15.84 0.96 0.03
C ALA A 361 -17.28 0.96 -0.52
N GLY A 362 -18.18 0.17 0.07
CA GLY A 362 -19.59 0.15 -0.29
C GLY A 362 -20.29 1.49 -0.06
N ALA A 363 -20.04 2.14 1.08
CA ALA A 363 -20.59 3.45 1.41
C ALA A 363 -20.11 4.55 0.45
N MET A 364 -18.90 4.41 -0.09
CA MET A 364 -18.32 5.33 -1.07
C MET A 364 -18.74 5.06 -2.53
N ARG A 365 -19.69 4.15 -2.79
CA ARG A 365 -20.27 3.95 -4.15
C ARG A 365 -21.40 4.93 -4.48
N LEU A 366 -22.00 5.56 -3.47
CA LEU A 366 -23.14 6.44 -3.66
C LEU A 366 -22.76 7.69 -4.48
N GLY A 367 -23.62 8.02 -5.44
CA GLY A 367 -23.51 9.25 -6.22
C GLY A 367 -23.74 10.51 -5.36
N THR A 368 -23.47 11.68 -5.94
CA THR A 368 -23.69 12.96 -5.28
C THR A 368 -25.17 13.29 -5.08
N TYR A 369 -26.05 12.80 -5.95
CA TYR A 369 -27.47 13.11 -5.94
C TYR A 369 -28.32 11.83 -5.96
N ASP A 370 -29.46 11.85 -5.28
CA ASP A 370 -30.50 10.82 -5.41
C ASP A 370 -31.38 11.03 -6.67
N GLU A 371 -32.37 10.17 -6.88
CA GLU A 371 -33.29 10.26 -8.04
C GLU A 371 -34.11 11.56 -8.06
N ASP A 372 -34.32 12.22 -6.91
CA ASP A 372 -35.03 13.50 -6.80
C ASP A 372 -34.09 14.72 -7.00
N GLY A 373 -32.78 14.49 -7.09
CA GLY A 373 -31.76 15.53 -7.18
C GLY A 373 -31.33 16.12 -5.83
N LYS A 374 -31.66 15.48 -4.69
CA LYS A 374 -31.17 15.89 -3.37
C LYS A 374 -29.72 15.45 -3.21
N VAL A 375 -28.89 16.31 -2.61
CA VAL A 375 -27.49 15.98 -2.30
C VAL A 375 -27.46 14.89 -1.24
N LEU A 376 -26.80 13.78 -1.56
CA LEU A 376 -26.57 12.68 -0.63
C LEU A 376 -25.35 12.97 0.25
N PRO A 377 -25.39 12.61 1.55
CA PRO A 377 -24.20 12.70 2.40
C PRO A 377 -23.13 11.72 1.89
N SER A 378 -21.88 12.16 1.87
CA SER A 378 -20.73 11.29 1.65
C SER A 378 -20.35 10.62 2.98
N ALA A 379 -20.00 9.34 2.96
CA ALA A 379 -19.54 8.63 4.16
C ALA A 379 -18.19 9.17 4.68
N TRP A 380 -17.46 9.88 3.81
CA TRP A 380 -16.20 10.51 4.13
C TRP A 380 -16.02 11.83 3.38
N THR A 381 -15.45 12.85 4.04
CA THR A 381 -15.10 14.16 3.47
C THR A 381 -13.78 14.66 4.02
N PHE A 382 -13.09 15.56 3.31
CA PHE A 382 -11.81 16.11 3.75
C PHE A 382 -11.56 17.52 3.27
N THR A 383 -11.11 18.39 4.17
CA THR A 383 -10.56 19.71 3.82
C THR A 383 -9.20 19.93 4.47
N GLY A 384 -8.22 20.34 3.67
CA GLY A 384 -6.89 20.76 4.09
C GLY A 384 -6.64 22.25 3.81
N TRP A 385 -6.02 22.99 4.73
CA TRP A 385 -5.43 24.30 4.41
C TRP A 385 -4.02 24.11 3.82
N THR A 386 -3.89 24.40 2.53
CA THR A 386 -2.68 24.10 1.75
C THR A 386 -2.53 25.07 0.58
N ASN A 387 -1.31 25.22 0.07
CA ASN A 387 -1.02 25.93 -1.17
C ASN A 387 -0.87 25.00 -2.39
N ARG A 388 -1.08 23.69 -2.21
CA ARG A 388 -1.09 22.69 -3.29
C ARG A 388 -2.53 22.28 -3.58
N GLY A 389 -2.98 22.48 -4.83
CA GLY A 389 -4.36 22.20 -5.22
C GLY A 389 -4.75 20.73 -5.11
N SER A 390 -3.79 19.80 -5.13
CA SER A 390 -4.00 18.37 -4.96
C SER A 390 -4.04 17.89 -3.50
N GLU A 391 -3.79 18.77 -2.52
CA GLU A 391 -3.73 18.40 -1.09
C GLU A 391 -5.03 18.72 -0.33
N THR A 392 -6.13 18.96 -1.05
CA THR A 392 -7.46 19.25 -0.49
C THR A 392 -8.55 18.96 -1.52
N LEU A 393 -9.82 18.88 -1.09
CA LEU A 393 -10.93 18.58 -1.97
C LEU A 393 -11.80 19.81 -2.24
N THR A 394 -12.36 19.86 -3.45
CA THR A 394 -13.39 20.84 -3.85
C THR A 394 -14.72 20.59 -3.13
N ASN A 395 -15.67 21.53 -3.27
CA ASN A 395 -17.05 21.41 -2.77
C ASN A 395 -17.11 21.09 -1.27
N ASP A 396 -16.47 21.93 -0.45
CA ASP A 396 -16.46 21.82 1.01
C ASP A 396 -16.05 20.43 1.53
N GLY A 397 -15.08 19.82 0.84
CA GLY A 397 -14.50 18.54 1.22
C GLY A 397 -15.17 17.30 0.60
N LEU A 398 -16.15 17.48 -0.28
CA LEU A 398 -16.85 16.38 -0.97
C LEU A 398 -16.10 15.88 -2.21
N GLY A 399 -15.21 16.69 -2.78
CA GLY A 399 -14.64 16.48 -4.11
C GLY A 399 -15.63 16.81 -5.24
N ASN A 400 -15.25 16.56 -6.49
CA ASN A 400 -16.12 16.85 -7.64
C ASN A 400 -17.30 15.87 -7.73
N PRO A 401 -18.49 16.29 -8.22
CA PRO A 401 -19.68 15.44 -8.26
C PRO A 401 -19.50 14.13 -9.04
N VAL A 402 -20.22 13.09 -8.60
CA VAL A 402 -20.17 11.73 -9.17
C VAL A 402 -21.58 11.22 -9.42
N ARG A 403 -21.79 10.58 -10.57
CA ARG A 403 -22.98 9.75 -10.83
C ARG A 403 -22.62 8.29 -10.59
N GLU A 404 -23.45 7.62 -9.81
CA GLU A 404 -23.27 6.21 -9.50
C GLU A 404 -23.18 5.36 -10.78
N ASN A 405 -22.12 4.53 -10.87
CA ASN A 405 -21.94 3.58 -11.97
C ASN A 405 -21.57 2.17 -11.51
N GLY A 406 -21.51 1.93 -10.21
CA GLY A 406 -21.05 0.68 -9.63
C GLY A 406 -19.62 0.74 -9.09
N MET A 407 -18.77 1.63 -9.61
CA MET A 407 -17.44 1.92 -9.08
C MET A 407 -17.50 2.61 -7.71
N VAL A 408 -16.38 2.56 -6.99
CA VAL A 408 -16.18 3.19 -5.69
C VAL A 408 -15.48 4.54 -5.89
N ARG A 409 -15.98 5.58 -5.23
CA ARG A 409 -15.34 6.90 -5.18
C ARG A 409 -14.08 6.80 -4.33
N THR A 410 -12.96 7.31 -4.84
CA THR A 410 -11.73 7.55 -4.08
C THR A 410 -11.41 9.04 -4.14
N ALA A 411 -11.11 9.62 -2.97
CA ALA A 411 -10.87 11.05 -2.87
C ALA A 411 -9.45 11.40 -3.29
N PHE A 412 -8.51 10.52 -2.97
CA PHE A 412 -7.10 10.65 -3.30
C PHE A 412 -6.63 9.44 -4.13
N ARG A 413 -5.55 9.65 -4.86
CA ARG A 413 -4.83 8.68 -5.70
C ARG A 413 -3.74 7.97 -4.86
N PRO A 414 -3.11 6.90 -5.37
CA PRO A 414 -1.93 6.33 -4.72
C PRO A 414 -0.71 7.27 -4.67
N SER A 415 -0.79 8.45 -5.28
CA SER A 415 0.19 9.54 -5.14
C SER A 415 -0.09 10.48 -3.95
N ASP A 416 -1.10 10.17 -3.13
CA ASP A 416 -1.69 11.03 -2.10
C ASP A 416 -2.27 12.37 -2.63
N ASP A 417 -2.42 12.52 -3.96
CA ASP A 417 -3.05 13.67 -4.61
C ASP A 417 -4.56 13.47 -4.78
N ALA A 418 -5.34 14.52 -4.60
CA ALA A 418 -6.78 14.54 -4.83
C ALA A 418 -7.12 14.15 -6.28
N THR A 419 -8.14 13.31 -6.43
CA THR A 419 -8.70 12.96 -7.74
C THR A 419 -9.39 14.17 -8.39
N ILE A 420 -9.35 14.26 -9.72
CA ILE A 420 -10.19 15.23 -10.45
C ILE A 420 -11.60 14.67 -10.54
N PHE A 421 -11.74 13.45 -11.04
CA PHE A 421 -12.98 12.70 -10.95
C PHE A 421 -12.80 11.50 -10.03
N GLN A 422 -13.73 11.29 -9.09
CA GLN A 422 -13.47 10.39 -7.97
C GLN A 422 -13.55 8.90 -8.32
N LEU A 423 -14.04 8.53 -9.51
CA LEU A 423 -14.00 7.14 -9.96
C LEU A 423 -12.65 6.88 -10.63
N LEU A 424 -11.60 6.76 -9.81
CA LEU A 424 -10.25 6.41 -10.23
C LEU A 424 -10.24 4.97 -10.76
N VAL A 425 -10.02 4.83 -12.06
CA VAL A 425 -10.15 3.56 -12.78
C VAL A 425 -9.14 2.51 -12.29
N PRO A 426 -7.82 2.78 -12.21
CA PRO A 426 -6.87 1.74 -11.82
C PRO A 426 -7.03 1.26 -10.37
N ALA A 427 -7.41 2.13 -9.42
CA ALA A 427 -7.70 1.70 -8.04
C ALA A 427 -8.96 0.82 -7.96
N ASN A 428 -10.00 1.16 -8.74
CA ASN A 428 -11.19 0.31 -8.86
C ASN A 428 -10.89 -1.04 -9.51
N MET A 429 -10.01 -1.08 -10.53
CA MET A 429 -9.55 -2.33 -11.13
C MET A 429 -8.86 -3.23 -10.11
N MET A 430 -7.92 -2.67 -9.35
CA MET A 430 -7.18 -3.41 -8.32
C MET A 430 -8.11 -3.91 -7.20
N TRP A 431 -9.02 -3.05 -6.72
CA TRP A 431 -10.01 -3.43 -5.72
C TRP A 431 -10.93 -4.56 -6.19
N ALA A 432 -11.51 -4.46 -7.40
CA ALA A 432 -12.37 -5.50 -7.94
C ALA A 432 -11.64 -6.84 -8.10
N LYS A 433 -10.39 -6.82 -8.56
CA LYS A 433 -9.57 -8.03 -8.70
C LYS A 433 -9.34 -8.72 -7.36
N TYR A 434 -8.93 -7.97 -6.34
CA TYR A 434 -8.61 -8.58 -5.06
C TYR A 434 -9.83 -8.87 -4.18
N LEU A 435 -10.97 -8.22 -4.42
CA LEU A 435 -12.27 -8.69 -3.91
C LEU A 435 -12.61 -10.09 -4.43
N GLU A 436 -12.41 -10.33 -5.73
CA GLU A 436 -12.65 -11.65 -6.33
C GLU A 436 -11.73 -12.71 -5.71
N GLU A 437 -10.43 -12.46 -5.67
CA GLU A 437 -9.45 -13.42 -5.14
C GLU A 437 -9.61 -13.67 -3.64
N ALA A 438 -9.75 -12.61 -2.83
CA ALA A 438 -9.92 -12.76 -1.39
C ALA A 438 -11.27 -13.39 -1.02
N SER A 439 -12.29 -13.31 -1.89
CA SER A 439 -13.56 -14.02 -1.66
C SER A 439 -13.40 -15.54 -1.65
N VAL A 440 -12.36 -16.08 -2.30
CA VAL A 440 -12.04 -17.52 -2.27
C VAL A 440 -11.52 -17.93 -0.90
N ILE A 441 -10.74 -17.08 -0.25
CA ILE A 441 -10.29 -17.29 1.14
C ILE A 441 -11.50 -17.21 2.07
N MET A 442 -12.28 -16.13 1.94
CA MET A 442 -13.46 -15.88 2.78
C MET A 442 -14.47 -17.03 2.74
N GLU A 443 -14.78 -17.56 1.55
CA GLU A 443 -15.75 -18.67 1.39
C GLU A 443 -15.31 -19.97 2.08
N GLN A 444 -14.01 -20.14 2.35
CA GLN A 444 -13.46 -21.33 3.01
C GLN A 444 -13.40 -21.20 4.54
N LEU A 445 -13.69 -20.03 5.12
CA LEU A 445 -13.66 -19.83 6.56
C LEU A 445 -14.90 -20.41 7.23
N ASP A 446 -14.69 -21.11 8.34
CA ASP A 446 -15.77 -21.63 9.20
C ASP A 446 -16.30 -20.53 10.13
N HIS A 447 -17.03 -19.57 9.55
CA HIS A 447 -17.63 -18.46 10.27
C HIS A 447 -18.99 -18.08 9.65
N GLU A 448 -20.00 -17.81 10.48
CA GLU A 448 -21.39 -17.62 10.05
C GLU A 448 -21.55 -16.52 8.97
N GLU A 449 -20.83 -15.40 9.13
CA GLU A 449 -20.89 -14.28 8.19
C GLU A 449 -20.10 -14.49 6.89
N ALA A 450 -19.17 -15.45 6.85
CA ALA A 450 -18.14 -15.54 5.81
C ALA A 450 -18.74 -15.74 4.41
N GLY A 451 -19.70 -16.65 4.27
CA GLY A 451 -20.38 -16.88 2.99
C GLY A 451 -21.14 -15.66 2.48
N SER A 452 -21.79 -14.90 3.38
CA SER A 452 -22.50 -13.67 3.01
C SER A 452 -21.54 -12.55 2.58
N LEU A 453 -20.41 -12.42 3.27
CA LEU A 453 -19.38 -11.44 2.97
C LEU A 453 -18.68 -11.75 1.64
N ALA A 454 -18.35 -13.02 1.38
CA ALA A 454 -17.80 -13.46 0.09
C ALA A 454 -18.73 -13.09 -1.09
N ASN A 455 -20.04 -13.27 -0.92
CA ASN A 455 -21.02 -12.86 -1.93
C ASN A 455 -21.07 -11.33 -2.12
N SER A 456 -20.99 -10.56 -1.03
CA SER A 456 -20.91 -9.09 -1.09
C SER A 456 -19.66 -8.62 -1.86
N MET A 457 -18.51 -9.23 -1.58
CA MET A 457 -17.24 -8.96 -2.28
C MET A 457 -17.37 -9.19 -3.79
N ARG A 458 -17.87 -10.36 -4.19
CA ARG A 458 -18.10 -10.72 -5.61
C ARG A 458 -19.10 -9.78 -6.28
N SER A 459 -20.19 -9.41 -5.59
CA SER A 459 -21.19 -8.48 -6.12
C SER A 459 -20.63 -7.07 -6.33
N GLN A 460 -19.80 -6.58 -5.41
CA GLN A 460 -19.16 -5.27 -5.54
C GLN A 460 -18.15 -5.28 -6.70
N ALA A 461 -17.33 -6.33 -6.83
CA ALA A 461 -16.40 -6.51 -7.95
C ALA A 461 -17.12 -6.52 -9.31
N ALA A 462 -18.23 -7.26 -9.42
CA ALA A 462 -19.05 -7.29 -10.63
C ALA A 462 -19.61 -5.90 -10.99
N GLY A 463 -20.10 -5.15 -9.99
CA GLY A 463 -20.58 -3.78 -10.18
C GLY A 463 -19.49 -2.83 -10.67
N ILE A 464 -18.28 -2.95 -10.13
CA ILE A 464 -17.12 -2.14 -10.56
C ILE A 464 -16.74 -2.47 -12.01
N ARG A 465 -16.63 -3.75 -12.37
CA ARG A 465 -16.31 -4.18 -13.74
C ARG A 465 -17.35 -3.64 -14.74
N ALA A 466 -18.64 -3.73 -14.40
CA ALA A 466 -19.70 -3.18 -15.22
C ALA A 466 -19.61 -1.64 -15.36
N GLY A 467 -19.26 -0.93 -14.28
CA GLY A 467 -19.06 0.52 -14.33
C GLY A 467 -17.89 0.94 -15.22
N ILE A 468 -16.76 0.21 -15.14
CA ILE A 468 -15.58 0.43 -15.99
C ILE A 468 -15.92 0.19 -17.46
N GLU A 469 -16.55 -0.94 -17.77
CA GLU A 469 -16.95 -1.31 -19.12
C GLU A 469 -17.87 -0.26 -19.76
N ARG A 470 -18.74 0.34 -18.94
CA ARG A 470 -19.75 1.29 -19.38
C ARG A 470 -19.19 2.69 -19.58
N ASP A 471 -18.40 3.19 -18.63
CA ASP A 471 -18.06 4.61 -18.54
C ASP A 471 -16.56 4.92 -18.60
N ALA A 472 -15.67 3.94 -18.36
CA ALA A 472 -14.23 4.16 -18.28
C ALA A 472 -13.45 3.76 -19.54
N ILE A 473 -14.03 2.98 -20.44
CA ILE A 473 -13.47 2.75 -21.78
C ILE A 473 -13.98 3.84 -22.71
N VAL A 474 -13.07 4.69 -23.18
CA VAL A 474 -13.42 5.92 -23.91
C VAL A 474 -12.62 6.05 -25.21
N PRO A 475 -13.20 6.67 -26.25
CA PRO A 475 -12.48 6.88 -27.50
C PRO A 475 -11.42 7.98 -27.37
N HIS A 476 -10.17 7.63 -27.63
CA HIS A 476 -9.06 8.56 -27.83
C HIS A 476 -8.85 8.85 -29.31
N ARG A 477 -8.56 10.11 -29.66
CA ARG A 477 -8.43 10.57 -31.07
C ARG A 477 -7.34 9.83 -31.85
N GLU A 478 -6.25 9.48 -31.18
CA GLU A 478 -5.05 8.88 -31.79
C GLU A 478 -4.87 7.39 -31.49
N PHE A 479 -5.40 6.89 -30.37
CA PHE A 479 -5.10 5.54 -29.86
C PHE A 479 -6.31 4.60 -29.93
N GLY A 480 -7.47 5.05 -30.41
CA GLY A 480 -8.71 4.25 -30.37
C GLY A 480 -9.26 4.17 -28.95
N GLU A 481 -9.86 3.04 -28.58
CA GLU A 481 -10.40 2.85 -27.23
C GLU A 481 -9.27 2.71 -26.21
N VAL A 482 -9.35 3.51 -25.14
CA VAL A 482 -8.42 3.49 -24.01
C VAL A 482 -9.20 3.49 -22.70
N PHE A 483 -8.57 3.02 -21.62
CA PHE A 483 -9.07 3.29 -20.28
C PHE A 483 -8.78 4.76 -19.92
N ALA A 484 -9.79 5.48 -19.46
CA ALA A 484 -9.60 6.75 -18.79
C ALA A 484 -8.90 6.52 -17.43
N TYR A 485 -8.17 7.52 -16.94
CA TYR A 485 -7.57 7.45 -15.60
C TYR A 485 -8.64 7.65 -14.52
N GLU A 486 -9.51 8.63 -14.72
CA GLU A 486 -10.61 8.95 -13.81
C GLU A 486 -11.88 9.29 -14.61
N VAL A 487 -13.05 8.94 -14.07
CA VAL A 487 -14.36 9.30 -14.64
C VAL A 487 -15.32 9.79 -13.56
N ASP A 488 -16.38 10.50 -13.96
CA ASP A 488 -17.40 11.04 -13.03
C ASP A 488 -18.78 10.38 -13.18
N GLY A 489 -18.97 9.50 -14.18
CA GLY A 489 -20.27 8.91 -14.53
C GLY A 489 -21.27 9.87 -15.21
N PHE A 490 -20.96 11.16 -15.30
CA PHE A 490 -21.69 12.16 -16.09
C PHE A 490 -21.19 12.27 -17.54
N GLY A 491 -20.03 11.66 -17.83
CA GLY A 491 -19.37 11.67 -19.13
C GLY A 491 -18.05 12.43 -19.13
N GLY A 492 -17.63 12.99 -17.99
CA GLY A 492 -16.29 13.49 -17.77
C GLY A 492 -15.29 12.34 -17.70
N ALA A 493 -14.19 12.48 -18.42
CA ALA A 493 -13.08 11.54 -18.42
C ALA A 493 -11.76 12.30 -18.39
N ASN A 494 -10.90 11.94 -17.45
CA ASN A 494 -9.53 12.44 -17.36
C ASN A 494 -8.59 11.45 -18.06
N LEU A 495 -7.96 11.88 -19.16
CA LEU A 495 -7.06 11.06 -19.95
C LEU A 495 -5.61 11.41 -19.56
N MET A 496 -5.04 10.60 -18.68
CA MET A 496 -3.66 10.68 -18.22
C MET A 496 -3.21 9.32 -17.68
N ASP A 497 -2.04 9.25 -17.08
CA ASP A 497 -1.68 8.22 -16.10
C ASP A 497 -0.76 8.85 -15.04
N ASP A 498 -0.65 8.18 -13.89
CA ASP A 498 0.28 8.54 -12.82
C ASP A 498 1.28 7.40 -12.61
N ALA A 499 2.46 7.73 -12.08
CA ALA A 499 3.49 6.75 -11.80
C ALA A 499 3.14 5.78 -10.66
N ASN A 500 2.33 6.21 -9.71
CA ASN A 500 2.01 5.45 -8.50
C ASN A 500 1.06 4.27 -8.80
N VAL A 501 1.39 3.07 -8.32
CA VAL A 501 0.57 1.86 -8.48
C VAL A 501 -0.51 1.84 -7.40
N PRO A 502 -1.80 1.59 -7.74
CA PRO A 502 -2.30 1.18 -9.05
C PRO A 502 -2.39 2.32 -10.08
N SER A 503 -1.75 2.11 -11.23
CA SER A 503 -1.81 2.95 -12.44
C SER A 503 -2.39 2.18 -13.63
N LEU A 504 -2.78 2.88 -14.70
CA LEU A 504 -3.26 2.22 -15.92
C LEU A 504 -2.16 1.36 -16.54
N LEU A 505 -0.91 1.88 -16.55
CA LEU A 505 0.26 1.15 -17.03
C LEU A 505 0.45 -0.17 -16.29
N ALA A 506 0.23 -0.19 -14.98
CA ALA A 506 0.45 -1.33 -14.09
C ALA A 506 -0.65 -2.39 -14.11
N MET A 507 -1.80 -2.13 -14.76
CA MET A 507 -2.98 -3.02 -14.78
C MET A 507 -2.68 -4.52 -14.97
N PRO A 508 -1.74 -4.95 -15.86
CA PRO A 508 -1.45 -6.37 -16.04
C PRO A 508 -0.73 -7.03 -14.87
N LEU A 509 -0.08 -6.28 -13.96
CA LEU A 509 0.67 -6.84 -12.84
C LEU A 509 -0.21 -7.64 -11.87
N TRP A 510 -1.51 -7.33 -11.81
CA TRP A 510 -2.51 -8.10 -11.08
C TRP A 510 -3.53 -8.76 -12.01
N ASN A 511 -3.23 -8.89 -13.30
CA ASN A 511 -4.06 -9.60 -14.30
C ASN A 511 -5.55 -9.23 -14.25
N TYR A 512 -5.87 -7.93 -14.21
CA TYR A 512 -7.26 -7.46 -14.11
C TYR A 512 -8.16 -7.92 -15.26
N SER A 513 -7.60 -8.11 -16.47
CA SER A 513 -8.37 -8.57 -17.64
C SER A 513 -8.97 -9.96 -17.46
N ALA A 514 -8.41 -10.78 -16.56
CA ALA A 514 -8.99 -12.05 -16.17
C ALA A 514 -9.93 -11.92 -14.95
N THR A 515 -11.05 -12.65 -14.99
CA THR A 515 -11.91 -12.89 -13.82
C THR A 515 -12.24 -14.38 -13.71
N ALA A 516 -12.14 -14.91 -12.49
CA ALA A 516 -12.62 -16.26 -12.17
C ALA A 516 -14.15 -16.28 -11.91
N PHE A 517 -14.78 -15.11 -11.80
CA PHE A 517 -16.19 -14.93 -11.47
C PHE A 517 -16.90 -14.13 -12.58
N PRO A 518 -16.97 -14.66 -13.81
CA PRO A 518 -17.72 -14.00 -14.88
C PRO A 518 -19.21 -13.89 -14.48
N GLY A 519 -19.75 -12.67 -14.34
CA GLY A 519 -21.12 -12.48 -13.83
C GLY A 519 -21.79 -11.15 -14.23
N ALA A 520 -23.05 -11.30 -14.68
CA ALA A 520 -24.13 -10.32 -15.02
C ALA A 520 -23.80 -9.12 -15.96
N ARG A 521 -24.34 -9.20 -17.18
CA ARG A 521 -24.36 -8.12 -18.20
C ARG A 521 -25.23 -6.93 -17.74
N TYR A 522 -24.71 -5.70 -17.82
CA TYR A 522 -25.45 -4.47 -17.52
C TYR A 522 -26.14 -3.91 -18.77
N ASP A 523 -27.47 -3.73 -18.71
CA ASP A 523 -28.26 -3.06 -19.74
C ASP A 523 -28.36 -1.55 -19.45
N ARG A 524 -27.97 -0.71 -20.40
CA ARG A 524 -28.01 0.78 -20.27
C ARG A 524 -29.41 1.36 -20.50
N GLY A 525 -30.40 0.56 -20.90
CA GLY A 525 -31.74 1.01 -21.32
C GLY A 525 -32.90 0.68 -20.39
N SER A 526 -32.72 -0.23 -19.42
CA SER A 526 -33.79 -0.64 -18.50
C SER A 526 -33.26 -0.79 -17.08
N LYS A 527 -34.03 -0.32 -16.08
CA LYS A 527 -33.82 -0.72 -14.67
C LYS A 527 -33.97 -2.25 -14.50
N TYR A 528 -34.52 -2.96 -15.50
CA TYR A 528 -34.67 -4.42 -15.61
C TYR A 528 -34.79 -4.89 -17.09
N ALA A 529 -33.72 -5.32 -17.81
CA ALA A 529 -33.79 -6.39 -18.84
C ALA A 529 -32.52 -6.59 -19.73
N LYS A 530 -32.03 -7.83 -19.74
CA LYS A 530 -31.65 -8.66 -20.90
C LYS A 530 -30.93 -8.02 -22.11
N GLU A 531 -29.62 -8.28 -22.11
CA GLU A 531 -28.69 -8.42 -23.24
C GLU A 531 -28.28 -7.15 -24.00
N VAL A 532 -27.26 -6.49 -23.44
CA VAL A 532 -26.16 -5.91 -24.20
C VAL A 532 -24.86 -6.45 -23.59
N SER A 533 -24.04 -7.15 -24.37
CA SER A 533 -22.65 -7.43 -24.00
C SER A 533 -21.78 -6.36 -24.64
N PHE A 534 -21.36 -5.40 -23.83
CA PHE A 534 -20.04 -4.82 -24.05
C PHE A 534 -19.08 -5.92 -23.62
N GLU A 535 -18.38 -6.48 -24.59
CA GLU A 535 -17.23 -7.34 -24.33
C GLU A 535 -16.10 -6.65 -25.06
N HIS A 536 -15.58 -5.57 -24.47
CA HIS A 536 -14.32 -5.02 -24.94
C HIS A 536 -13.22 -6.06 -24.71
N ASP A 537 -12.33 -6.21 -25.68
CA ASP A 537 -11.08 -6.93 -25.47
C ASP A 537 -10.20 -6.06 -24.57
N TYR A 538 -10.17 -6.35 -23.27
CA TYR A 538 -9.41 -5.57 -22.27
C TYR A 538 -7.92 -5.55 -22.60
N ASP A 539 -7.39 -6.60 -23.22
CA ASP A 539 -5.99 -6.61 -23.64
C ASP A 539 -5.80 -5.67 -24.84
N ALA A 540 -6.74 -5.61 -25.80
CA ALA A 540 -6.71 -4.61 -26.86
C ALA A 540 -6.80 -3.17 -26.32
N VAL A 541 -7.74 -2.89 -25.41
CA VAL A 541 -7.88 -1.57 -24.76
C VAL A 541 -6.63 -1.24 -23.96
N TYR A 542 -6.05 -2.20 -23.24
CA TYR A 542 -4.80 -2.00 -22.52
C TYR A 542 -3.64 -1.70 -23.47
N ARG A 543 -3.51 -2.36 -24.62
CA ARG A 543 -2.44 -2.04 -25.59
C ARG A 543 -2.52 -0.60 -26.08
N SER A 544 -3.73 -0.15 -26.41
CA SER A 544 -3.99 1.24 -26.78
C SER A 544 -3.69 2.20 -25.63
N THR A 545 -4.11 1.85 -24.41
CA THR A 545 -3.85 2.63 -23.19
C THR A 545 -2.36 2.71 -22.91
N ARG A 546 -1.63 1.59 -22.96
CA ARG A 546 -0.17 1.52 -22.80
C ARG A 546 0.54 2.43 -23.80
N ALA A 547 0.15 2.39 -25.07
CA ALA A 547 0.72 3.25 -26.10
C ALA A 547 0.43 4.74 -25.82
N PHE A 548 -0.76 5.06 -25.33
CA PHE A 548 -1.16 6.39 -24.90
C PHE A 548 -0.32 6.89 -23.71
N VAL A 549 -0.28 6.14 -22.61
CA VAL A 549 0.34 6.57 -21.33
C VAL A 549 1.86 6.73 -21.43
N LEU A 550 2.51 5.96 -22.31
CA LEU A 550 3.95 6.03 -22.60
C LEU A 550 4.29 6.96 -23.77
N SER A 551 3.47 8.00 -24.02
CA SER A 551 3.66 8.94 -25.12
C SER A 551 3.43 10.40 -24.68
N ASP A 552 3.80 11.34 -25.54
CA ASP A 552 3.59 12.78 -25.34
C ASP A 552 2.08 13.17 -25.26
N ALA A 553 1.16 12.23 -25.53
CA ALA A 553 -0.28 12.43 -25.34
C ALA A 553 -0.72 12.33 -23.88
N ASN A 554 0.04 11.63 -23.03
CA ASN A 554 -0.17 11.69 -21.58
C ASN A 554 0.47 12.98 -21.03
N PRO A 555 -0.31 13.89 -20.41
CA PRO A 555 0.22 15.16 -19.92
C PRO A 555 1.31 15.02 -18.84
N TYR A 556 1.40 13.85 -18.19
CA TYR A 556 2.40 13.54 -17.18
C TYR A 556 3.48 12.58 -17.67
N PHE A 557 3.54 12.26 -18.97
CA PHE A 557 4.70 11.59 -19.53
C PHE A 557 5.86 12.59 -19.63
N ALA A 558 6.81 12.49 -18.69
CA ALA A 558 7.96 13.37 -18.64
C ALA A 558 9.07 12.82 -19.54
N LYS A 559 9.48 13.60 -20.54
CA LYS A 559 10.42 13.20 -21.58
C LYS A 559 11.72 13.99 -21.53
N GLY A 560 12.83 13.28 -21.60
CA GLY A 560 14.15 13.87 -21.63
C GLY A 560 15.27 12.82 -21.69
N PRO A 561 16.52 13.28 -21.84
CA PRO A 561 17.66 12.40 -22.09
C PRO A 561 18.11 11.58 -20.88
N VAL A 562 17.74 11.98 -19.66
CA VAL A 562 18.09 11.24 -18.42
C VAL A 562 17.10 10.11 -18.18
N LEU A 563 15.81 10.44 -18.16
CA LEU A 563 14.72 9.51 -17.88
C LEU A 563 13.47 9.98 -18.61
N SER A 564 12.90 9.12 -19.44
CA SER A 564 11.60 9.33 -20.09
C SER A 564 10.59 8.33 -19.54
N ALA A 565 9.77 8.76 -18.59
CA ALA A 565 8.79 7.93 -17.91
C ALA A 565 7.60 8.75 -17.41
N VAL A 566 6.51 8.07 -17.05
CA VAL A 566 5.35 8.71 -16.42
C VAL A 566 5.77 9.32 -15.07
N GLY A 567 5.28 10.51 -14.80
CA GLY A 567 5.38 11.19 -13.51
C GLY A 567 4.00 11.37 -12.88
N GLY A 568 3.70 12.59 -12.45
CA GLY A 568 2.40 12.92 -11.86
C GLY A 568 2.33 14.38 -11.42
N PRO A 569 1.15 14.88 -11.00
CA PRO A 569 1.01 16.23 -10.48
C PRO A 569 1.72 16.44 -9.13
N HIS A 570 1.97 15.37 -8.36
CA HIS A 570 2.56 15.44 -7.02
C HIS A 570 3.79 16.37 -6.94
N LEU A 571 4.74 16.20 -7.88
CA LEU A 571 5.92 17.06 -8.02
C LEU A 571 5.94 17.90 -9.31
N GLY A 572 4.90 17.78 -10.12
CA GLY A 572 4.68 18.56 -11.32
C GLY A 572 5.43 18.06 -12.58
N PRO A 573 5.26 18.77 -13.72
CA PRO A 573 5.77 18.34 -15.01
C PRO A 573 7.31 18.22 -15.07
N GLY A 574 7.81 17.29 -15.87
CA GLY A 574 9.24 17.07 -16.07
C GLY A 574 9.95 16.33 -14.94
N LYS A 575 9.18 15.82 -13.96
CA LYS A 575 9.64 14.92 -12.90
C LYS A 575 9.16 13.50 -13.21
N ALA A 576 10.01 12.74 -13.90
CA ALA A 576 9.74 11.34 -14.22
C ALA A 576 9.97 10.49 -12.97
N TRP A 577 9.17 9.45 -12.79
CA TRP A 577 9.38 8.50 -11.70
C TRP A 577 10.07 7.24 -12.25
N PRO A 578 11.24 6.85 -11.73
CA PRO A 578 11.88 5.59 -12.10
C PRO A 578 10.95 4.38 -11.91
N MET A 579 10.04 4.43 -10.94
CA MET A 579 9.02 3.41 -10.72
C MET A 579 8.15 3.16 -11.96
N ALA A 580 7.75 4.20 -12.69
CA ALA A 580 6.98 4.03 -13.92
C ALA A 580 7.79 3.34 -15.04
N ALA A 581 9.09 3.59 -15.12
CA ALA A 581 9.99 2.86 -16.03
C ALA A 581 10.11 1.38 -15.63
N ILE A 582 10.20 1.10 -14.34
CA ILE A 582 10.22 -0.27 -13.80
C ILE A 582 8.90 -0.99 -14.14
N VAL A 583 7.76 -0.36 -13.90
CA VAL A 583 6.43 -0.90 -14.26
C VAL A 583 6.35 -1.13 -15.76
N ALA A 584 6.81 -0.19 -16.60
CA ALA A 584 6.84 -0.37 -18.05
C ALA A 584 7.67 -1.60 -18.44
N GLY A 585 8.82 -1.83 -17.79
CA GLY A 585 9.65 -3.02 -17.98
C GLY A 585 8.94 -4.32 -17.56
N LEU A 586 8.35 -4.35 -16.36
CA LEU A 586 7.64 -5.53 -15.85
C LEU A 586 6.47 -5.91 -16.77
N THR A 587 5.64 -4.92 -17.11
CA THR A 587 4.45 -5.11 -17.96
C THR A 587 4.77 -5.34 -19.43
N ALA A 588 6.00 -5.07 -19.89
CA ALA A 588 6.42 -5.43 -21.25
C ALA A 588 6.44 -6.95 -21.44
N TYR A 589 6.75 -7.72 -20.39
CA TYR A 589 6.72 -9.19 -20.45
C TYR A 589 5.30 -9.78 -20.36
N GLU A 590 4.30 -8.98 -19.99
CA GLU A 590 2.93 -9.48 -19.89
C GLU A 590 2.31 -9.65 -21.29
N PRO A 591 1.58 -10.75 -21.54
CA PRO A 591 0.92 -11.00 -22.82
C PRO A 591 0.01 -9.86 -23.27
N ALA A 592 -0.67 -9.21 -22.31
CA ALA A 592 -1.53 -8.06 -22.54
C ALA A 592 -0.81 -6.90 -23.23
N SER A 593 0.52 -6.75 -23.09
CA SER A 593 1.29 -5.70 -23.75
C SER A 593 1.28 -5.80 -25.29
N GLY A 594 1.09 -7.00 -25.84
CA GLY A 594 1.15 -7.27 -27.28
C GLY A 594 2.49 -6.92 -27.94
N LEU A 595 3.56 -6.70 -27.18
CA LEU A 595 4.87 -6.39 -27.74
C LEU A 595 5.47 -7.61 -28.43
N LYS A 596 5.97 -7.42 -29.66
CA LYS A 596 6.67 -8.47 -30.41
C LYS A 596 8.09 -8.71 -29.92
N ASP A 597 8.69 -7.69 -29.32
CA ASP A 597 10.04 -7.71 -28.76
C ASP A 597 10.03 -7.01 -27.38
N PRO A 598 9.59 -7.72 -26.33
CA PRO A 598 9.55 -7.18 -24.98
C PRO A 598 10.96 -6.90 -24.44
N THR A 599 11.96 -7.71 -24.82
CA THR A 599 13.35 -7.55 -24.36
C THR A 599 13.93 -6.19 -24.75
N SER A 600 13.67 -5.69 -25.95
CA SER A 600 14.12 -4.36 -26.38
C SER A 600 13.48 -3.21 -25.58
N GLU A 601 12.22 -3.34 -25.16
CA GLU A 601 11.57 -2.36 -24.28
C GLU A 601 12.21 -2.40 -22.89
N VAL A 602 12.36 -3.61 -22.33
CA VAL A 602 12.97 -3.82 -21.01
C VAL A 602 14.40 -3.32 -20.96
N GLU A 603 15.18 -3.51 -22.03
CA GLU A 603 16.53 -2.97 -22.16
C GLU A 603 16.53 -1.43 -22.00
N ARG A 604 15.61 -0.73 -22.68
CA ARG A 604 15.51 0.73 -22.59
C ARG A 604 15.11 1.19 -21.20
N GLN A 605 14.10 0.56 -20.60
CA GLN A 605 13.63 0.92 -19.27
C GLN A 605 14.71 0.67 -18.21
N LEU A 606 15.37 -0.49 -18.26
CA LEU A 606 16.48 -0.83 -17.36
C LEU A 606 17.64 0.16 -17.49
N ARG A 607 17.99 0.56 -18.72
CA ARG A 607 19.04 1.57 -18.96
C ARG A 607 18.73 2.88 -18.25
N MET A 608 17.51 3.38 -18.43
CA MET A 608 17.12 4.67 -17.85
C MET A 608 17.17 4.63 -16.33
N VAL A 609 16.67 3.55 -15.69
CA VAL A 609 16.75 3.38 -14.23
C VAL A 609 18.20 3.32 -13.75
N LEU A 610 19.06 2.58 -14.45
CA LEU A 610 20.49 2.46 -14.12
C LEU A 610 21.24 3.80 -14.25
N GLU A 611 20.81 4.66 -15.18
CA GLU A 611 21.44 5.95 -15.47
C GLU A 611 20.84 7.12 -14.66
N SER A 612 19.72 6.93 -13.97
CA SER A 612 19.00 7.99 -13.24
C SER A 612 19.17 7.95 -11.71
N THR A 613 20.27 7.38 -11.20
CA THR A 613 20.48 7.20 -9.74
C THR A 613 21.25 8.36 -9.08
N SER A 614 21.67 9.38 -9.85
CA SER A 614 22.56 10.45 -9.39
C SER A 614 23.85 9.96 -8.70
N GLY A 615 24.32 8.75 -9.04
CA GLY A 615 25.49 8.14 -8.40
C GLY A 615 25.25 7.60 -6.98
N MET A 616 24.00 7.54 -6.51
CA MET A 616 23.66 7.04 -5.17
C MET A 616 23.54 5.51 -5.12
N GLY A 617 23.38 4.85 -6.27
CA GLY A 617 23.26 3.40 -6.34
C GLY A 617 21.97 2.85 -5.73
N VAL A 618 20.90 3.64 -5.75
CA VAL A 618 19.53 3.30 -5.32
C VAL A 618 18.52 3.95 -6.29
N VAL A 619 17.26 3.50 -6.23
CA VAL A 619 16.16 4.06 -7.00
C VAL A 619 15.50 5.20 -6.21
N HIS A 620 15.28 6.33 -6.87
CA HIS A 620 14.64 7.52 -6.30
C HIS A 620 13.12 7.52 -6.54
N GLU A 621 12.37 8.36 -5.81
CA GLU A 621 10.96 8.64 -6.10
C GLU A 621 10.83 9.33 -7.47
N THR A 622 11.51 10.46 -7.66
CA THR A 622 11.53 11.18 -8.94
C THR A 622 12.92 11.60 -9.36
N VAL A 623 13.08 11.77 -10.67
CA VAL A 623 14.26 12.33 -11.31
C VAL A 623 13.79 13.32 -12.38
N ASN A 624 14.43 14.49 -12.46
CA ASN A 624 14.14 15.40 -13.55
C ASN A 624 14.61 14.79 -14.88
N SER A 625 13.74 14.78 -15.88
CA SER A 625 14.03 14.12 -17.17
C SER A 625 15.25 14.71 -17.91
N TRP A 626 15.72 15.90 -17.54
CA TRP A 626 16.82 16.60 -18.18
C TRP A 626 18.05 16.80 -17.28
N ASP A 627 17.95 16.51 -15.98
CA ASP A 627 19.01 16.74 -15.00
C ASP A 627 18.93 15.69 -13.88
N ASP A 628 19.82 14.70 -13.90
CA ASP A 628 19.82 13.60 -12.95
C ASP A 628 20.24 14.02 -11.54
N HIS A 629 20.73 15.25 -11.35
CA HIS A 629 21.05 15.82 -10.04
C HIS A 629 19.85 16.43 -9.32
N VAL A 630 18.69 16.52 -9.99
CA VAL A 630 17.45 17.03 -9.39
C VAL A 630 16.46 15.88 -9.21
N TRP A 631 16.49 15.29 -8.02
CA TRP A 631 15.69 14.14 -7.63
C TRP A 631 15.05 14.32 -6.25
N THR A 632 14.15 13.39 -5.88
CA THR A 632 13.53 13.32 -4.56
C THR A 632 13.62 11.91 -3.98
N ARG A 633 13.63 11.82 -2.64
CA ARG A 633 13.55 10.60 -1.82
C ARG A 633 14.43 9.44 -2.31
N PRO A 634 15.71 9.41 -1.89
CA PRO A 634 16.62 8.34 -2.26
C PRO A 634 16.42 7.09 -1.38
N TRP A 635 15.71 7.25 -0.24
CA TRP A 635 15.31 6.19 0.66
C TRP A 635 13.81 5.90 0.49
N PHE A 636 13.48 5.13 -0.55
CA PHE A 636 12.09 4.83 -0.90
C PHE A 636 11.91 3.34 -1.21
N GLY A 637 11.41 2.57 -0.24
CA GLY A 637 11.48 1.10 -0.30
C GLY A 637 10.68 0.47 -1.44
N TRP A 638 9.54 1.08 -1.76
CA TRP A 638 8.63 0.55 -2.76
C TRP A 638 9.25 0.47 -4.16
N ALA A 639 9.77 1.58 -4.70
CA ALA A 639 10.41 1.59 -6.02
C ALA A 639 11.67 0.72 -6.07
N ASN A 640 12.43 0.65 -4.97
CA ASN A 640 13.64 -0.18 -4.86
C ASN A 640 13.32 -1.68 -4.83
N GLY A 641 12.23 -2.08 -4.15
CA GLY A 641 11.70 -3.45 -4.17
C GLY A 641 11.27 -3.87 -5.58
N MET A 642 10.47 -3.03 -6.26
CA MET A 642 10.03 -3.29 -7.63
C MET A 642 11.19 -3.37 -8.62
N PHE A 643 12.29 -2.63 -8.41
CA PHE A 643 13.48 -2.79 -9.23
C PHE A 643 14.08 -4.20 -9.10
N GLY A 644 14.14 -4.73 -7.89
CA GLY A 644 14.56 -6.11 -7.67
C GLY A 644 13.62 -7.12 -8.33
N GLU A 645 12.30 -6.89 -8.29
CA GLU A 645 11.33 -7.71 -9.02
C GLU A 645 11.60 -7.71 -10.53
N LEU A 646 11.91 -6.54 -11.13
CA LEU A 646 12.26 -6.45 -12.55
C LEU A 646 13.50 -7.26 -12.88
N ILE A 647 14.55 -7.19 -12.04
CA ILE A 647 15.78 -7.97 -12.25
C ILE A 647 15.48 -9.48 -12.19
N LEU A 648 14.69 -9.93 -11.22
CA LEU A 648 14.30 -11.34 -11.13
C LEU A 648 13.38 -11.76 -12.29
N ARG A 649 12.51 -10.86 -12.77
CA ARG A 649 11.67 -11.10 -13.94
C ARG A 649 12.53 -11.26 -15.20
N ILE A 650 13.53 -10.39 -15.41
CA ILE A 650 14.47 -10.50 -16.52
C ILE A 650 15.18 -11.84 -16.49
N GLU A 651 15.71 -12.25 -15.34
CA GLU A 651 16.38 -13.54 -15.21
C GLU A 651 15.48 -14.70 -15.66
N ARG A 652 14.26 -14.79 -15.13
CA ARG A 652 13.31 -15.87 -15.47
C ARG A 652 13.01 -15.91 -16.97
N GLU A 653 12.78 -14.75 -17.59
CA GLU A 653 12.47 -14.65 -19.02
C GLU A 653 13.68 -15.03 -19.88
N GLU A 654 14.88 -14.63 -19.48
CA GLU A 654 16.12 -14.99 -20.19
C GLU A 654 16.43 -16.47 -20.08
N GLU A 655 16.20 -17.09 -18.92
CA GLU A 655 16.31 -18.53 -18.74
C GLU A 655 15.31 -19.29 -19.63
N ALA A 656 14.04 -18.85 -19.65
CA ALA A 656 13.00 -19.45 -20.48
C ALA A 656 13.33 -19.35 -21.99
N LEU A 657 13.96 -18.25 -22.41
CA LEU A 657 14.41 -18.03 -23.79
C LEU A 657 15.80 -18.62 -24.10
N GLY A 658 16.50 -19.17 -23.09
CA GLY A 658 17.87 -19.68 -23.23
C GLY A 658 18.89 -18.60 -23.62
N LEU A 659 18.64 -17.34 -23.25
CA LEU A 659 19.55 -16.21 -23.47
C LEU A 659 20.74 -16.29 -22.50
N LYS A 660 21.96 -16.14 -23.03
CA LYS A 660 23.22 -16.26 -22.27
C LYS A 660 24.27 -15.30 -22.82
N GLY A 661 25.24 -14.95 -21.97
CA GLY A 661 26.35 -14.04 -22.31
C GLY A 661 25.83 -12.68 -22.76
N GLU A 662 26.46 -12.09 -23.78
CA GLU A 662 26.13 -10.75 -24.30
C GLU A 662 24.69 -10.61 -24.85
N ARG A 663 23.99 -11.72 -25.12
CA ARG A 663 22.56 -11.66 -25.53
C ARG A 663 21.61 -11.45 -24.36
N SER A 664 22.04 -11.81 -23.15
CA SER A 664 21.31 -11.58 -21.91
C SER A 664 21.61 -10.15 -21.42
N LEU A 665 20.58 -9.43 -20.98
CA LEU A 665 20.62 -8.15 -20.30
C LEU A 665 21.39 -8.25 -18.99
N LEU A 666 21.25 -9.35 -18.24
CA LEU A 666 22.04 -9.55 -17.01
C LEU A 666 23.45 -10.07 -17.30
N GLY A 667 23.62 -10.81 -18.40
CA GLY A 667 24.87 -11.42 -18.83
C GLY A 667 25.83 -10.50 -19.57
N ARG A 668 25.41 -9.28 -19.92
CA ARG A 668 26.20 -8.28 -20.66
C ARG A 668 26.74 -7.16 -19.77
N SER A 669 27.73 -6.45 -20.27
CA SER A 669 28.23 -5.22 -19.66
C SER A 669 27.38 -4.00 -20.06
N TRP A 670 27.09 -3.12 -19.11
CA TRP A 670 26.40 -1.83 -19.30
C TRP A 670 27.35 -0.63 -19.11
N GLN A 671 28.65 -0.90 -19.25
CA GLN A 671 29.76 0.03 -19.14
C GLN A 671 29.97 0.85 -20.41
#